data_AF-A0A962VIF5-F1
#
_entry.id   AF-A0A962VIF5-F1
#
_cell.length_a   1.000
_cell.length_b   1.000
_cell.length_c   1.000
_cell.angle_alpha   90.00
_cell.angle_beta   90.00
_cell.angle_gamma   90.00
#
_symmetry.space_group_name_H-M   'P 1'
#
loop_
_entity.id
_entity.type
_entity.pdbx_description
1 polymer ?
#
loop_
_entity_poly.entity_id
_entity_poly.type
_entity_poly.pdbx_seq_one_letter_code
_entity_poly.pdbx_strand_id
1 'polypeptide(L)'
;MRTRLFSPYRDKWGSGKPGSGPYWFWAVLCLVAPISQAAPTTIASTALFISDPAQTRGLTVVQFELPIAALQTNPAAEWVCLNAEVATSNVQWLVTDPHCWQPQQQSAETVITGYALLRDSQPSQITISSHDSEQTVGTSLQLSLDPAQARPGSADLLQAWAEARNAWFRAQQYMYFATDRSSRREPEPPDTQNLFAHWQTIAAHSYGVQSPDALSGARQPRPGDTLNAFSLFSGEAAIQETLQQQLLTVSDSQNAVLDHSIDILQGPDVPSHPFEALLDGRAGGELEIARLVPAERWFVHISQPAKALDWLRTLSESSAQLAGLSTRSYVDQALLERYLGQLKLTPEFVQRLGPLAKQAAVFGPDLYVQHGSHISLIAEVPSAPALHTLLKLMLGIRGERGVQAYGQGTPAYFAQHQQWLIFSTSRAEAEQALQLAQNQTQNSLGASAEFRYMLEQLAPAASGLYVYLSDPFIRAMTGPRIKIAQLRRQKARARLELVTAAALLYEADYGKPPALDELIAQGFVAPGWLQTVAGDQISLDKQGRAQSARYGTLALMTPLSELDIDAISAQEAEGYQAYVDEYSRFWRTTFDPIGVRIEVADTVRVETLILPLINNSIYDAVRAMIDEEAGPLALPAMTPAPVTSLGFRLPEAVLQDLTRNLFSYRHREQIPDLSKALT
;
A
#
# COMPACT_ATOMS: atom_id res chain seq x y z
N MET A 1 32.56 49.24 5.56
CA MET A 1 33.54 49.42 6.67
C MET A 1 34.24 48.08 6.86
N ARG A 2 35.58 48.07 6.87
CA ARG A 2 36.44 46.87 6.86
C ARG A 2 36.39 46.11 8.19
N THR A 3 36.34 44.77 8.15
CA THR A 3 37.10 43.93 9.07
C THR A 3 37.52 42.63 8.39
N ARG A 4 38.82 42.30 8.50
CA ARG A 4 39.52 41.19 7.85
C ARG A 4 39.49 39.92 8.71
N LEU A 5 39.43 38.79 8.02
CA LEU A 5 39.76 37.43 8.46
C LEU A 5 41.26 37.29 8.82
N PHE A 6 41.53 36.38 9.77
CA PHE A 6 42.75 35.57 9.78
C PHE A 6 42.39 34.13 10.17
N SER A 7 42.74 33.19 9.28
CA SER A 7 42.82 31.75 9.53
C SER A 7 44.27 31.34 9.25
N PRO A 8 44.89 30.53 10.11
CA PRO A 8 46.02 29.71 9.73
C PRO A 8 45.64 28.24 9.92
N TYR A 9 45.35 27.55 8.83
CA TYR A 9 46.06 26.31 8.45
C TYR A 9 45.38 25.72 7.20
N ARG A 10 46.19 25.73 6.14
CA ARG A 10 45.96 25.06 4.87
C ARG A 10 46.69 23.72 4.94
N ASP A 11 46.23 22.78 4.11
CA ASP A 11 46.93 21.58 3.62
C ASP A 11 46.74 20.28 4.43
N LYS A 12 45.75 19.50 4.01
CA LYS A 12 45.94 18.26 3.23
C LYS A 12 44.59 17.58 2.95
N TRP A 13 44.56 16.81 1.86
CA TRP A 13 43.52 15.91 1.35
C TRP A 13 42.81 16.40 0.08
N GLY A 14 43.34 15.87 -1.03
CA GLY A 14 42.73 15.90 -2.34
C GLY A 14 41.69 14.80 -2.53
N SER A 15 40.79 15.10 -3.48
CA SER A 15 40.08 14.18 -4.38
C SER A 15 39.39 12.96 -3.78
N GLY A 16 38.09 13.10 -3.53
CA GLY A 16 37.13 12.01 -3.42
C GLY A 16 35.72 12.57 -3.21
N LYS A 17 34.84 12.42 -4.20
CA LYS A 17 33.43 12.88 -4.15
C LYS A 17 32.67 12.30 -2.93
N PRO A 18 31.76 13.08 -2.33
CA PRO A 18 30.47 12.58 -1.88
C PRO A 18 29.37 13.36 -2.64
N GLY A 19 28.33 12.76 -3.23
CA GLY A 19 27.61 11.58 -2.77
C GLY A 19 26.40 12.03 -1.96
N SER A 20 25.30 12.29 -2.67
CA SER A 20 23.89 12.19 -2.24
C SER A 20 23.44 12.83 -0.92
N GLY A 21 22.58 13.86 -1.06
CA GLY A 21 21.52 14.24 -0.12
C GLY A 21 21.28 15.76 0.00
N PRO A 22 20.05 16.26 0.23
CA PRO A 22 18.72 15.77 -0.13
C PRO A 22 17.93 16.77 -1.02
N TYR A 23 17.03 16.22 -1.84
CA TYR A 23 16.13 16.91 -2.79
C TYR A 23 14.98 17.67 -2.08
N TRP A 24 15.30 18.72 -1.32
CA TRP A 24 14.31 19.63 -0.71
C TRP A 24 14.66 21.12 -0.90
N PHE A 25 15.50 21.44 -1.89
CA PHE A 25 16.08 22.79 -2.05
C PHE A 25 16.03 23.36 -3.47
N TRP A 26 14.99 23.05 -4.26
CA TRP A 26 14.65 23.82 -5.47
C TRP A 26 13.32 24.59 -5.34
N ALA A 27 12.78 24.70 -4.13
CA ALA A 27 11.66 25.60 -3.82
C ALA A 27 12.10 26.97 -3.25
N VAL A 28 13.39 27.22 -2.97
CA VAL A 28 13.85 28.53 -2.41
C VAL A 28 15.28 28.90 -2.85
N LEU A 29 15.55 29.03 -4.16
CA LEU A 29 16.80 29.68 -4.62
C LEU A 29 16.64 30.44 -5.94
N CYS A 30 15.58 31.24 -6.04
CA CYS A 30 15.63 32.50 -6.78
C CYS A 30 16.01 33.62 -5.79
N LEU A 31 17.28 33.65 -5.37
CA LEU A 31 17.84 34.81 -4.67
C LEU A 31 18.94 35.44 -5.52
N VAL A 32 18.48 36.42 -6.31
CA VAL A 32 19.15 37.70 -6.67
C VAL A 32 20.51 37.60 -7.35
N ALA A 33 20.47 37.47 -8.68
CA ALA A 33 21.14 38.45 -9.52
C ALA A 33 20.08 39.47 -9.96
N PRO A 34 20.33 40.79 -9.92
CA PRO A 34 19.37 41.78 -10.38
C PRO A 34 19.39 41.77 -11.91
N ILE A 35 18.72 40.80 -12.51
CA ILE A 35 18.20 40.97 -13.87
C ILE A 35 17.15 42.05 -13.70
N SER A 36 17.29 43.17 -14.40
CA SER A 36 16.28 44.23 -14.37
C SER A 36 14.97 43.65 -14.90
N GLN A 37 14.11 43.14 -14.03
CA GLN A 37 12.75 42.76 -14.38
C GLN A 37 12.05 44.06 -14.72
N ALA A 38 11.80 44.28 -16.02
CA ALA A 38 10.84 45.27 -16.43
C ALA A 38 9.52 44.99 -15.68
N ALA A 39 8.86 46.03 -15.18
CA ALA A 39 7.55 45.86 -14.55
C ALA A 39 6.62 45.11 -15.53
N PRO A 40 5.84 44.12 -15.06
CA PRO A 40 4.98 43.35 -15.94
C PRO A 40 4.04 44.30 -16.69
N THR A 41 3.93 44.12 -17.99
CA THR A 41 3.04 44.98 -18.79
C THR A 41 1.61 44.52 -18.53
N THR A 42 0.76 45.41 -18.00
CA THR A 42 -0.66 45.13 -17.81
C THR A 42 -1.37 45.18 -19.16
N ILE A 43 -2.05 44.09 -19.53
CA ILE A 43 -2.82 43.99 -20.77
C ILE A 43 -4.25 43.59 -20.41
N ALA A 44 -5.24 44.14 -21.12
CA ALA A 44 -6.62 43.67 -21.02
C ALA A 44 -6.77 42.40 -21.88
N SER A 45 -7.41 41.35 -21.35
CA SER A 45 -7.72 40.17 -22.17
C SER A 45 -8.57 40.57 -23.39
N THR A 46 -8.31 39.96 -24.54
CA THR A 46 -9.04 40.29 -25.77
C THR A 46 -10.47 39.75 -25.74
N ALA A 47 -10.70 38.69 -24.99
CA ALA A 47 -12.01 38.15 -24.64
C ALA A 47 -11.96 37.50 -23.25
N LEU A 48 -13.10 37.54 -22.53
CA LEU A 48 -13.28 36.90 -21.23
C LEU A 48 -14.66 36.24 -21.19
N PHE A 49 -14.70 34.93 -20.99
CA PHE A 49 -15.93 34.15 -20.89
C PHE A 49 -15.98 33.39 -19.56
N ILE A 50 -17.17 33.24 -18.98
CA ILE A 50 -17.38 32.54 -17.70
C ILE A 50 -18.46 31.48 -17.83
N SER A 51 -18.21 30.31 -17.23
CA SER A 51 -19.19 29.24 -17.17
C SER A 51 -20.33 29.54 -16.19
N ASP A 52 -21.50 28.94 -16.42
CA ASP A 52 -22.58 28.87 -15.44
C ASP A 52 -22.29 27.70 -14.48
N PRO A 53 -22.06 27.95 -13.17
CA PRO A 53 -21.79 26.88 -12.20
C PRO A 53 -22.89 25.82 -12.12
N ALA A 54 -24.14 26.17 -12.44
CA ALA A 54 -25.22 25.19 -12.51
C ALA A 54 -25.02 24.16 -13.65
N GLN A 55 -24.30 24.55 -14.70
CA GLN A 55 -23.98 23.71 -15.86
C GLN A 55 -22.60 23.05 -15.74
N THR A 56 -21.71 23.62 -14.92
CA THR A 56 -20.34 23.13 -14.69
C THR A 56 -20.13 22.53 -13.30
N ARG A 57 -21.15 21.87 -12.75
CA ARG A 57 -21.09 21.09 -11.49
C ARG A 57 -20.54 21.88 -10.29
N GLY A 58 -20.90 23.15 -10.19
CA GLY A 58 -20.47 24.04 -9.12
C GLY A 58 -19.10 24.70 -9.36
N LEU A 59 -18.43 24.39 -10.48
CA LEU A 59 -17.16 25.01 -10.84
C LEU A 59 -17.36 26.31 -11.60
N THR A 60 -16.51 27.30 -11.35
CA THR A 60 -16.47 28.54 -12.13
C THR A 60 -15.24 28.52 -13.02
N VAL A 61 -15.44 28.30 -14.32
CA VAL A 61 -14.37 28.29 -15.32
C VAL A 61 -14.38 29.61 -16.08
N VAL A 62 -13.23 30.26 -16.15
CA VAL A 62 -13.03 31.51 -16.90
C VAL A 62 -12.08 31.25 -18.06
N GLN A 63 -12.54 31.46 -19.28
CA GLN A 63 -11.69 31.47 -20.48
C GLN A 63 -11.24 32.90 -20.77
N PHE A 64 -9.96 33.06 -21.09
CA PHE A 64 -9.40 34.31 -21.58
C PHE A 64 -8.58 34.08 -22.85
N GLU A 65 -8.39 35.13 -23.62
CA GLU A 65 -7.59 35.10 -24.85
C GLU A 65 -6.44 36.11 -24.76
N LEU A 66 -5.28 35.70 -25.27
CA LEU A 66 -4.06 36.50 -25.29
C LEU A 66 -3.33 36.40 -26.63
N PRO A 67 -3.04 37.51 -27.33
CA PRO A 67 -2.27 37.44 -28.57
C PRO A 67 -0.82 37.04 -28.30
N ILE A 68 -0.28 36.07 -29.06
CA ILE A 68 1.12 35.61 -28.92
C ILE A 68 2.11 36.78 -29.04
N ALA A 69 1.81 37.76 -29.90
CA ALA A 69 2.64 38.95 -30.09
C ALA A 69 2.89 39.75 -28.79
N ALA A 70 2.02 39.65 -27.79
CA ALA A 70 2.20 40.33 -26.51
C ALA A 70 3.34 39.74 -25.64
N LEU A 71 3.71 38.48 -25.86
CA LEU A 71 4.69 37.75 -25.03
C LEU A 71 6.15 37.99 -25.44
N GLN A 72 6.40 38.76 -26.52
CA GLN A 72 7.72 39.16 -27.02
C GLN A 72 8.76 38.03 -26.96
N THR A 73 8.47 36.93 -27.63
CA THR A 73 9.27 35.70 -27.55
C THR A 73 10.46 35.72 -28.51
N ASN A 74 11.51 34.97 -28.16
CA ASN A 74 12.71 34.85 -29.00
C ASN A 74 12.38 34.01 -30.26
N PRO A 75 12.42 34.58 -31.49
CA PRO A 75 12.08 33.84 -32.70
C PRO A 75 13.12 32.76 -33.06
N ALA A 76 14.32 32.83 -32.50
CA ALA A 76 15.39 31.86 -32.70
C ALA A 76 15.33 30.67 -31.73
N ALA A 77 14.44 30.70 -30.72
CA ALA A 77 14.30 29.61 -29.77
C ALA A 77 13.74 28.34 -30.42
N GLU A 78 14.18 27.18 -29.94
CA GLU A 78 13.69 25.87 -30.40
C GLU A 78 12.23 25.65 -29.98
N TRP A 79 11.90 26.07 -28.76
CA TRP A 79 10.56 26.07 -28.20
C TRP A 79 10.39 27.23 -27.22
N VAL A 80 9.15 27.65 -27.03
CA VAL A 80 8.73 28.61 -26.00
C VAL A 80 7.53 28.03 -25.27
N CYS A 81 7.52 28.18 -23.94
CA CYS A 81 6.47 27.71 -23.06
C CYS A 81 6.01 28.82 -22.12
N LEU A 82 4.78 28.73 -21.64
CA LEU A 82 4.26 29.67 -20.64
C LEU A 82 4.50 29.16 -19.23
N ASN A 83 4.71 30.07 -18.30
CA ASN A 83 4.54 29.84 -16.87
C ASN A 83 3.50 30.84 -16.39
N ALA A 84 2.59 30.37 -15.55
CA ALA A 84 1.55 31.22 -15.02
C ALA A 84 1.62 31.22 -13.49
N GLU A 85 1.82 32.40 -12.92
CA GLU A 85 1.83 32.62 -11.48
C GLU A 85 0.55 33.34 -11.08
N VAL A 86 -0.04 32.90 -9.98
CA VAL A 86 -1.28 33.48 -9.45
C VAL A 86 -0.96 34.33 -8.23
N ALA A 87 -1.40 35.59 -8.21
CA ALA A 87 -1.16 36.50 -7.09
C ALA A 87 -2.19 36.33 -5.95
N THR A 88 -3.33 35.68 -6.22
CA THR A 88 -4.44 35.48 -5.27
C THR A 88 -4.76 34.01 -5.06
N SER A 89 -5.28 33.63 -3.89
CA SER A 89 -5.65 32.23 -3.59
C SER A 89 -6.95 31.75 -4.27
N ASN A 90 -7.62 32.64 -5.03
CA ASN A 90 -8.92 32.37 -5.64
C ASN A 90 -8.81 31.51 -6.91
N VAL A 91 -7.73 31.66 -7.70
CA VAL A 91 -7.51 30.76 -8.86
C VAL A 91 -6.96 29.44 -8.33
N GLN A 92 -7.74 28.36 -8.50
CA GLN A 92 -7.32 27.01 -8.15
C GLN A 92 -6.38 26.41 -9.19
N TRP A 93 -6.70 26.64 -10.47
CA TRP A 93 -5.96 26.09 -11.61
C TRP A 93 -5.92 27.08 -12.76
N LEU A 94 -4.79 27.11 -13.48
CA LEU A 94 -4.56 27.97 -14.62
C LEU A 94 -3.80 27.19 -15.69
N VAL A 95 -4.39 27.08 -16.88
CA VAL A 95 -3.82 26.33 -18.02
C VAL A 95 -4.00 27.13 -19.31
N THR A 96 -3.14 26.87 -20.30
CA THR A 96 -3.16 27.56 -21.60
C THR A 96 -3.02 26.56 -22.74
N ASP A 97 -3.67 26.83 -23.86
CA ASP A 97 -3.59 26.05 -25.09
C ASP A 97 -3.27 26.96 -26.30
N PRO A 98 -2.17 26.72 -27.02
CA PRO A 98 -1.09 25.78 -26.68
C PRO A 98 -0.27 26.29 -25.48
N HIS A 99 0.20 25.36 -24.64
CA HIS A 99 1.11 25.68 -23.52
C HIS A 99 2.55 25.95 -23.98
N CYS A 100 2.99 25.19 -24.97
CA CYS A 100 4.30 25.30 -25.59
C CYS A 100 4.16 25.26 -27.10
N TRP A 101 5.02 26.01 -27.80
CA TRP A 101 5.02 26.06 -29.25
C TRP A 101 6.41 26.33 -29.81
N GLN A 102 6.56 26.10 -31.12
CA GLN A 102 7.74 26.51 -31.86
C GLN A 102 7.50 27.92 -32.44
N PRO A 103 8.30 28.94 -32.07
CA PRO A 103 8.07 30.32 -32.52
C PRO A 103 8.02 30.48 -34.05
N GLN A 104 8.80 29.66 -34.76
CA GLN A 104 8.93 29.69 -36.22
C GLN A 104 7.67 29.22 -36.96
N GLN A 105 6.77 28.50 -36.29
CA GLN A 105 5.55 27.94 -36.86
C GLN A 105 4.30 28.79 -36.57
N GLN A 106 4.43 29.87 -35.80
CA GLN A 106 3.28 30.66 -35.35
C GLN A 106 3.18 32.02 -36.05
N SER A 107 1.94 32.42 -36.35
CA SER A 107 1.61 33.76 -36.88
C SER A 107 1.56 34.79 -35.75
N ALA A 108 1.85 36.06 -36.05
CA ALA A 108 1.67 37.17 -35.09
C ALA A 108 0.19 37.37 -34.68
N GLU A 109 -0.77 36.88 -35.48
CA GLU A 109 -2.21 36.90 -35.21
C GLU A 109 -2.68 35.71 -34.36
N THR A 110 -1.79 34.79 -34.01
CA THR A 110 -2.15 33.62 -33.20
C THR A 110 -2.55 34.05 -31.80
N VAL A 111 -3.67 33.51 -31.32
CA VAL A 111 -4.20 33.74 -29.98
C VAL A 111 -3.97 32.49 -29.14
N ILE A 112 -3.43 32.67 -27.94
CA ILE A 112 -3.39 31.64 -26.90
C ILE A 112 -4.69 31.73 -26.11
N THR A 113 -5.37 30.60 -25.96
CA THR A 113 -6.53 30.51 -25.10
C THR A 113 -6.09 30.02 -23.72
N GLY A 114 -6.44 30.78 -22.69
CA GLY A 114 -6.20 30.41 -21.31
C GLY A 114 -7.49 30.09 -20.57
N TYR A 115 -7.40 29.19 -19.61
CA TYR A 115 -8.52 28.75 -18.79
C TYR A 115 -8.13 28.78 -17.32
N ALA A 116 -8.95 29.43 -16.51
CA ALA A 116 -8.78 29.54 -15.07
C ALA A 116 -9.97 28.92 -14.34
N LEU A 117 -9.70 28.02 -13.40
CA LEU A 117 -10.70 27.51 -12.47
C LEU A 117 -10.68 28.37 -11.20
N LEU A 118 -11.79 29.01 -10.86
CA LEU A 118 -11.91 29.87 -9.69
C LEU A 118 -12.64 29.15 -8.54
N ARG A 119 -12.21 29.39 -7.29
CA ARG A 119 -12.94 28.97 -6.08
C ARG A 119 -14.26 29.73 -5.95
N ASP A 120 -14.20 31.03 -6.23
CA ASP A 120 -15.29 31.96 -6.05
C ASP A 120 -15.24 33.06 -7.12
N SER A 121 -16.36 33.76 -7.32
CA SER A 121 -16.51 34.77 -8.38
C SER A 121 -15.78 36.10 -8.09
N GLN A 122 -14.70 36.07 -7.30
CA GLN A 122 -13.90 37.25 -6.96
C GLN A 122 -12.87 37.58 -8.05
N PRO A 123 -12.60 38.87 -8.31
CA PRO A 123 -11.53 39.28 -9.21
C PRO A 123 -10.16 38.74 -8.79
N SER A 124 -9.38 38.27 -9.75
CA SER A 124 -8.06 37.66 -9.52
C SER A 124 -7.01 38.24 -10.45
N GLN A 125 -5.79 38.43 -9.93
CA GLN A 125 -4.64 38.85 -10.74
C GLN A 125 -3.77 37.64 -11.05
N ILE A 126 -3.47 37.45 -12.33
CA ILE A 126 -2.56 36.40 -12.80
C ILE A 126 -1.40 37.05 -13.55
N THR A 127 -0.22 36.44 -13.46
CA THR A 127 0.97 36.83 -14.20
C THR A 127 1.37 35.68 -15.11
N ILE A 128 1.44 35.92 -16.42
CA ILE A 128 1.90 34.94 -17.41
C ILE A 128 3.27 35.37 -17.90
N SER A 129 4.27 34.51 -17.74
CA SER A 129 5.61 34.70 -18.27
C SER A 129 5.90 33.65 -19.34
N SER A 130 6.67 34.02 -20.36
CA SER A 130 7.21 33.07 -21.33
C SER A 130 8.62 32.65 -20.90
N HIS A 131 9.00 31.41 -21.21
CA HIS A 131 10.36 30.92 -21.08
C HIS A 131 10.74 30.13 -22.33
N ASP A 132 11.97 30.32 -22.79
CA ASP A 132 12.47 29.65 -23.99
C ASP A 132 13.36 28.44 -23.68
N SER A 133 13.83 27.77 -24.73
CA SER A 133 14.70 26.59 -24.66
C SER A 133 16.03 26.81 -23.93
N GLU A 134 16.45 28.06 -23.72
CA GLU A 134 17.66 28.42 -22.97
C GLU A 134 17.33 28.80 -21.51
N GLN A 135 16.09 28.59 -21.08
CA GLN A 135 15.54 29.04 -19.80
C GLN A 135 15.62 30.56 -19.61
N THR A 136 15.68 31.32 -20.70
CA THR A 136 15.59 32.77 -20.62
C THR A 136 14.12 33.13 -20.38
N VAL A 137 13.85 33.78 -19.24
CA VAL A 137 12.52 34.32 -18.97
C VAL A 137 12.29 35.52 -19.89
N GLY A 138 11.28 35.40 -20.74
CA GLY A 138 10.80 36.47 -21.62
C GLY A 138 9.97 37.50 -20.88
N THR A 139 9.07 38.18 -21.59
CA THR A 139 8.22 39.23 -21.01
C THR A 139 7.11 38.64 -20.13
N SER A 140 6.94 39.20 -18.93
CA SER A 140 5.83 38.88 -18.02
C SER A 140 4.65 39.82 -18.26
N LEU A 141 3.45 39.25 -18.37
CA LEU A 141 2.19 39.94 -18.58
C LEU A 141 1.30 39.79 -17.35
N GLN A 142 0.74 40.90 -16.88
CA GLN A 142 -0.27 40.87 -15.82
C GLN A 142 -1.67 40.99 -16.42
N LEU A 143 -2.56 40.08 -16.00
CA LEU A 143 -3.94 40.01 -16.45
C LEU A 143 -4.87 40.00 -15.24
N SER A 144 -5.94 40.80 -15.35
CA SER A 144 -7.03 40.81 -14.38
C SER A 144 -8.15 39.90 -14.87
N LEU A 145 -8.39 38.81 -14.16
CA LEU A 145 -9.57 37.95 -14.35
C LEU A 145 -10.69 38.49 -13.46
N ASP A 146 -11.60 39.30 -14.01
CA ASP A 146 -12.78 39.79 -13.31
C ASP A 146 -14.05 39.07 -13.82
N PRO A 147 -14.59 38.10 -13.07
CA PRO A 147 -15.83 37.41 -13.39
C PRO A 147 -17.01 38.34 -13.72
N ALA A 148 -17.06 39.54 -13.13
CA ALA A 148 -18.14 40.50 -13.38
C ALA A 148 -18.06 41.15 -14.76
N GLN A 149 -16.88 41.15 -15.40
CA GLN A 149 -16.67 41.66 -16.75
C GLN A 149 -16.71 40.54 -17.81
N ALA A 150 -16.83 39.28 -17.37
CA ALA A 150 -16.87 38.14 -18.27
C ALA A 150 -18.25 37.99 -18.92
N ARG A 151 -18.26 37.61 -20.20
CA ARG A 151 -19.49 37.24 -20.92
C ARG A 151 -19.88 35.81 -20.57
N PRO A 152 -21.18 35.44 -20.54
CA PRO A 152 -21.57 34.05 -20.41
C PRO A 152 -20.93 33.20 -21.52
N GLY A 153 -20.23 32.14 -21.12
CA GLY A 153 -19.63 31.17 -22.03
C GLY A 153 -20.55 29.99 -22.32
N SER A 154 -20.05 29.04 -23.12
CA SER A 154 -20.78 27.80 -23.42
C SER A 154 -20.77 26.83 -22.23
N ALA A 155 -21.70 25.88 -22.24
CA ALA A 155 -21.71 24.75 -21.30
C ALA A 155 -20.43 23.89 -21.43
N ASP A 156 -19.78 23.92 -22.59
CA ASP A 156 -18.58 23.13 -22.90
C ASP A 156 -17.28 23.74 -22.33
N LEU A 157 -17.34 24.90 -21.65
CA LEU A 157 -16.16 25.53 -21.06
C LEU A 157 -15.41 24.62 -20.07
N LEU A 158 -16.13 23.80 -19.30
CA LEU A 158 -15.51 22.83 -18.40
C LEU A 158 -14.74 21.75 -19.18
N GLN A 159 -15.31 21.30 -20.30
CA GLN A 159 -14.65 20.35 -21.19
C GLN A 159 -13.40 20.97 -21.84
N ALA A 160 -13.49 22.19 -22.34
CA ALA A 160 -12.35 22.89 -22.96
C ALA A 160 -11.21 23.12 -21.95
N TRP A 161 -11.54 23.48 -20.69
CA TRP A 161 -10.55 23.55 -19.62
C TRP A 161 -9.92 22.18 -19.33
N ALA A 162 -10.72 21.11 -19.25
CA ALA A 162 -10.21 19.76 -18.99
C ALA A 162 -9.28 19.27 -20.12
N GLU A 163 -9.61 19.55 -21.38
CA GLU A 163 -8.80 19.23 -22.55
C GLU A 163 -7.47 19.98 -22.54
N ALA A 164 -7.50 21.29 -22.29
CA ALA A 164 -6.29 22.13 -22.15
C ALA A 164 -5.41 21.69 -20.97
N ARG A 165 -6.04 21.35 -19.84
CA ARG A 165 -5.36 20.79 -18.66
C ARG A 165 -4.65 19.47 -19.01
N ASN A 166 -5.33 18.54 -19.67
CA ASN A 166 -4.75 17.25 -20.05
C ASN A 166 -3.62 17.42 -21.07
N ALA A 167 -3.74 18.34 -22.02
CA ALA A 167 -2.68 18.69 -22.98
C ALA A 167 -1.45 19.28 -22.28
N TRP A 168 -1.65 20.17 -21.32
CA TRP A 168 -0.60 20.74 -20.49
C TRP A 168 0.21 19.65 -19.77
N PHE A 169 -0.46 18.67 -19.16
CA PHE A 169 0.22 17.54 -18.50
C PHE A 169 1.04 16.70 -19.45
N ARG A 170 0.49 16.36 -20.61
CA ARG A 170 1.23 15.62 -21.64
C ARG A 170 2.50 16.38 -22.03
N ALA A 171 2.40 17.69 -22.26
CA ALA A 171 3.53 18.53 -22.66
C ALA A 171 4.63 18.63 -21.58
N GLN A 172 4.25 18.88 -20.32
CA GLN A 172 5.19 18.96 -19.19
C GLN A 172 6.00 17.66 -19.01
N GLN A 173 5.34 16.53 -19.21
CA GLN A 173 5.97 15.22 -19.09
C GLN A 173 7.04 15.00 -20.18
N TYR A 174 6.80 15.39 -21.43
CA TYR A 174 7.79 15.29 -22.51
C TYR A 174 9.00 16.22 -22.28
N MET A 175 8.80 17.40 -21.68
CA MET A 175 9.88 18.38 -21.45
C MET A 175 10.86 17.98 -20.36
N TYR A 176 10.41 17.30 -19.30
CA TYR A 176 11.31 16.83 -18.23
C TYR A 176 12.37 15.85 -18.73
N PHE A 177 12.10 15.11 -19.80
CA PHE A 177 13.04 14.15 -20.41
C PHE A 177 13.87 14.75 -21.56
N ALA A 178 13.40 15.80 -22.23
CA ALA A 178 14.14 16.44 -23.34
C ALA A 178 15.39 17.22 -22.90
N THR A 179 15.50 17.56 -21.61
CA THR A 179 16.65 18.29 -21.05
C THR A 179 17.82 17.39 -20.64
N ASP A 180 17.61 16.07 -20.52
CA ASP A 180 18.70 15.10 -20.40
C ASP A 180 19.19 14.65 -21.79
N ARG A 181 19.87 15.56 -22.51
CA ARG A 181 20.49 15.27 -23.82
C ARG A 181 21.58 14.18 -23.77
N SER A 182 21.92 13.66 -22.58
CA SER A 182 23.00 12.69 -22.39
C SER A 182 22.54 11.22 -22.48
N SER A 183 21.25 10.95 -22.29
CA SER A 183 20.71 9.60 -22.38
C SER A 183 20.06 9.36 -23.75
N ARG A 184 20.67 8.52 -24.60
CA ARG A 184 20.07 8.00 -25.85
C ARG A 184 18.88 7.04 -25.60
N ARG A 185 18.21 7.14 -24.45
CA ARG A 185 17.04 6.31 -24.15
C ARG A 185 15.82 6.99 -24.74
N GLU A 186 14.96 6.21 -25.39
CA GLU A 186 13.59 6.65 -25.68
C GLU A 186 12.95 7.11 -24.36
N PRO A 187 12.15 8.19 -24.36
CA PRO A 187 11.47 8.65 -23.16
C PRO A 187 10.57 7.52 -22.64
N GLU A 188 10.94 6.97 -21.48
CA GLU A 188 10.06 6.03 -20.77
C GLU A 188 8.73 6.75 -20.47
N PRO A 189 7.60 6.01 -20.46
CA PRO A 189 6.33 6.57 -20.02
C PRO A 189 6.47 7.18 -18.62
N PRO A 190 5.56 8.08 -18.22
CA PRO A 190 5.69 8.72 -16.92
C PRO A 190 5.73 7.65 -15.84
N ASP A 191 6.49 7.91 -14.77
CA ASP A 191 6.32 7.18 -13.53
C ASP A 191 4.82 7.26 -13.14
N THR A 192 4.14 6.15 -13.37
CA THR A 192 2.68 6.01 -13.19
C THR A 192 2.24 6.38 -11.77
N GLN A 193 3.15 6.29 -10.77
CA GLN A 193 2.88 6.68 -9.39
C GLN A 193 2.71 8.20 -9.25
N ASN A 194 3.54 8.99 -9.94
CA ASN A 194 3.46 10.45 -9.90
C ASN A 194 2.18 10.94 -10.60
N LEU A 195 1.78 10.30 -11.69
CA LEU A 195 0.58 10.67 -12.43
C LEU A 195 -0.71 10.34 -11.66
N PHE A 196 -0.75 9.19 -10.98
CA PHE A 196 -1.88 8.81 -10.14
C PHE A 196 -2.09 9.79 -8.97
N ALA A 197 -1.04 10.08 -8.20
CA ALA A 197 -1.09 11.06 -7.11
C ALA A 197 -1.52 12.45 -7.63
N HIS A 198 -1.12 12.78 -8.84
CA HIS A 198 -1.49 14.01 -9.50
C HIS A 198 -3.00 14.08 -9.80
N TRP A 199 -3.59 13.05 -10.41
CA TRP A 199 -5.03 13.02 -10.67
C TRP A 199 -5.87 13.06 -9.40
N GLN A 200 -5.43 12.39 -8.33
CA GLN A 200 -6.08 12.50 -7.01
C GLN A 200 -6.07 13.93 -6.50
N THR A 201 -4.93 14.61 -6.63
CA THR A 201 -4.76 16.01 -6.23
C THR A 201 -5.69 16.93 -7.02
N ILE A 202 -5.80 16.75 -8.34
CA ILE A 202 -6.75 17.50 -9.18
C ILE A 202 -8.19 17.23 -8.72
N ALA A 203 -8.57 15.96 -8.59
CA ALA A 203 -9.93 15.59 -8.20
C ALA A 203 -10.32 16.20 -6.84
N ALA A 204 -9.41 16.17 -5.88
CA ALA A 204 -9.63 16.76 -4.56
C ALA A 204 -9.72 18.29 -4.59
N HIS A 205 -8.83 18.97 -5.31
CA HIS A 205 -8.83 20.43 -5.37
C HIS A 205 -9.96 21.01 -6.20
N SER A 206 -10.26 20.42 -7.35
CA SER A 206 -11.27 20.92 -8.28
C SER A 206 -12.67 20.51 -7.85
N TYR A 207 -12.90 19.25 -7.46
CA TYR A 207 -14.25 18.71 -7.25
C TYR A 207 -14.61 18.48 -5.78
N GLY A 208 -13.70 18.77 -4.85
CA GLY A 208 -13.93 18.50 -3.42
C GLY A 208 -14.09 17.01 -3.10
N VAL A 209 -13.63 16.14 -4.00
CA VAL A 209 -13.61 14.69 -3.77
C VAL A 209 -12.67 14.44 -2.61
N GLN A 210 -13.17 13.81 -1.53
CA GLN A 210 -12.30 13.38 -0.45
C GLN A 210 -11.27 12.41 -1.04
N SER A 211 -10.00 12.82 -1.09
CA SER A 211 -8.93 11.90 -1.45
C SER A 211 -8.95 10.78 -0.41
N PRO A 212 -9.17 9.52 -0.80
CA PRO A 212 -9.02 8.44 0.15
C PRO A 212 -7.54 8.41 0.53
N ASP A 213 -7.22 8.80 1.77
CA ASP A 213 -5.86 8.64 2.32
C ASP A 213 -5.37 7.18 2.17
N ALA A 214 -6.30 6.23 1.99
CA ALA A 214 -6.08 4.81 1.78
C ALA A 214 -5.61 4.40 0.36
N LEU A 215 -5.69 5.27 -0.66
CA LEU A 215 -5.32 4.93 -2.05
C LEU A 215 -4.00 5.52 -2.49
N SER A 216 -3.40 6.46 -1.74
CA SER A 216 -2.03 6.90 -1.98
C SER A 216 -1.11 5.70 -1.87
N GLY A 217 -0.58 5.26 -3.01
CA GLY A 217 0.35 4.15 -3.11
C GLY A 217 1.39 4.23 -2.01
N ALA A 218 1.61 3.10 -1.34
CA ALA A 218 2.65 2.95 -0.35
C ALA A 218 3.92 3.62 -0.89
N ARG A 219 4.25 4.79 -0.34
CA ARG A 219 5.59 5.36 -0.48
C ARG A 219 6.51 4.20 -0.15
N GLN A 220 7.32 3.74 -1.10
CA GLN A 220 8.24 2.63 -0.83
C GLN A 220 8.94 2.98 0.49
N PRO A 221 8.75 2.18 1.57
CA PRO A 221 9.38 2.48 2.82
C PRO A 221 10.86 2.61 2.53
N ARG A 222 11.46 3.76 2.85
CA ARG A 222 12.92 3.85 2.78
C ARG A 222 13.47 2.75 3.71
N PRO A 223 14.54 2.05 3.32
CA PRO A 223 15.22 1.14 4.23
C PRO A 223 15.54 1.89 5.54
N GLY A 224 14.82 1.56 6.61
CA GLY A 224 14.95 2.19 7.94
C GLY A 224 13.73 2.95 8.50
N ASP A 225 12.68 3.26 7.72
CA ASP A 225 11.53 4.06 8.20
C ASP A 225 10.47 3.24 8.99
N THR A 226 10.60 1.92 9.09
CA THR A 226 9.60 1.02 9.72
C THR A 226 9.86 0.68 11.18
N LEU A 227 10.99 1.08 11.76
CA LEU A 227 11.35 0.74 13.15
C LEU A 227 10.83 1.80 14.13
N ASN A 228 9.59 1.63 14.60
CA ASN A 228 9.11 2.26 15.83
C ASN A 228 9.30 1.28 17.01
N ALA A 229 9.53 1.79 18.23
CA ALA A 229 9.62 0.97 19.46
C ALA A 229 8.45 -0.02 19.57
N PHE A 230 7.23 0.41 19.22
CA PHE A 230 6.06 -0.49 19.18
C PHE A 230 6.24 -1.67 18.22
N SER A 231 6.73 -1.44 17.00
CA SER A 231 6.97 -2.50 16.01
C SER A 231 8.10 -3.45 16.42
N LEU A 232 9.13 -2.95 17.13
CA LEU A 232 10.23 -3.76 17.63
C LEU A 232 9.78 -4.68 18.78
N PHE A 233 8.98 -4.14 19.72
CA PHE A 233 8.57 -4.87 20.93
C PHE A 233 7.31 -5.73 20.76
N SER A 234 6.46 -5.46 19.77
CA SER A 234 5.33 -6.34 19.41
C SER A 234 5.74 -7.55 18.56
N GLY A 235 6.97 -7.57 18.06
CA GLY A 235 7.45 -8.56 17.09
C GLY A 235 7.05 -8.25 15.65
N GLU A 236 6.36 -7.14 15.38
CA GLU A 236 5.98 -6.72 14.02
C GLU A 236 7.20 -6.52 13.11
N ALA A 237 8.26 -5.89 13.62
CA ALA A 237 9.50 -5.69 12.86
C ALA A 237 10.13 -7.03 12.47
N ALA A 238 10.18 -7.99 13.40
CA ALA A 238 10.67 -9.34 13.12
C ALA A 238 9.76 -10.06 12.11
N ILE A 239 8.44 -9.93 12.21
CA ILE A 239 7.49 -10.52 11.25
C ILE A 239 7.68 -9.92 9.85
N GLN A 240 7.80 -8.60 9.73
CA GLN A 240 8.05 -7.91 8.46
C GLN A 240 9.41 -8.30 7.86
N GLU A 241 10.43 -8.45 8.70
CA GLU A 241 11.80 -8.82 8.32
C GLU A 241 11.92 -10.30 7.93
N THR A 242 11.26 -11.22 8.64
CA THR A 242 11.18 -12.65 8.29
C THR A 242 10.42 -12.88 6.99
N LEU A 243 9.30 -12.17 6.81
CA LEU A 243 8.46 -12.31 5.62
C LEU A 243 8.99 -11.52 4.41
N GLN A 244 9.98 -10.65 4.62
CA GLN A 244 10.52 -9.70 3.64
C GLN A 244 9.42 -9.23 2.69
N GLN A 245 8.39 -8.56 3.23
CA GLN A 245 7.21 -8.13 2.44
C GLN A 245 7.56 -7.13 1.32
N GLN A 246 8.83 -6.73 1.25
CA GLN A 246 9.43 -5.97 0.17
C GLN A 246 9.21 -6.65 -1.19
N LEU A 247 9.04 -5.78 -2.18
CA LEU A 247 8.78 -6.16 -3.56
C LEU A 247 10.11 -6.32 -4.29
N LEU A 248 10.14 -7.23 -5.27
CA LEU A 248 11.28 -7.33 -6.17
C LEU A 248 11.49 -6.00 -6.89
N THR A 249 12.72 -5.50 -6.88
CA THR A 249 13.09 -4.32 -7.66
C THR A 249 13.55 -4.78 -9.03
N VAL A 250 12.74 -4.51 -10.05
CA VAL A 250 13.02 -4.91 -11.43
C VAL A 250 12.87 -3.67 -12.32
N SER A 251 13.87 -3.37 -13.15
CA SER A 251 13.76 -2.30 -14.15
C SER A 251 12.61 -2.61 -15.12
N ASP A 252 11.72 -1.65 -15.34
CA ASP A 252 10.57 -1.85 -16.23
C ASP A 252 11.03 -1.83 -17.69
N SER A 253 10.94 -2.97 -18.37
CA SER A 253 10.90 -3.00 -19.83
C SER A 253 9.48 -3.29 -20.30
N GLN A 254 8.94 -2.42 -21.16
CA GLN A 254 7.60 -2.58 -21.72
C GLN A 254 7.48 -3.83 -22.61
N ASN A 255 8.62 -4.37 -23.07
CA ASN A 255 8.72 -5.53 -23.96
C ASN A 255 9.47 -6.69 -23.29
N ALA A 256 9.20 -6.95 -22.02
CA ALA A 256 9.80 -8.07 -21.31
C ALA A 256 9.40 -9.39 -22.00
N VAL A 257 10.37 -10.06 -22.63
CA VAL A 257 10.16 -11.38 -23.25
C VAL A 257 10.14 -12.42 -22.14
N LEU A 258 9.10 -13.26 -22.11
CA LEU A 258 8.93 -14.37 -21.15
C LEU A 258 9.45 -15.67 -21.76
N ASP A 259 10.77 -15.84 -21.82
CA ASP A 259 11.45 -16.95 -22.50
C ASP A 259 12.17 -17.94 -21.57
N HIS A 260 12.25 -17.64 -20.26
CA HIS A 260 12.88 -18.51 -19.27
C HIS A 260 11.83 -19.28 -18.48
N SER A 261 12.07 -20.57 -18.18
CA SER A 261 11.26 -21.31 -17.21
C SER A 261 11.53 -20.80 -15.79
N ILE A 262 10.49 -20.70 -14.96
CA ILE A 262 10.64 -20.36 -13.55
C ILE A 262 11.48 -21.39 -12.77
N ASP A 263 11.53 -22.64 -13.22
CA ASP A 263 12.19 -23.74 -12.51
C ASP A 263 13.73 -23.59 -12.46
N ILE A 264 14.30 -22.64 -13.21
CA ILE A 264 15.72 -22.28 -13.12
C ILE A 264 16.04 -21.55 -11.81
N LEU A 265 15.03 -20.94 -11.17
CA LEU A 265 15.21 -20.15 -9.96
C LEU A 265 15.16 -21.05 -8.73
N GLN A 266 16.08 -20.81 -7.81
CA GLN A 266 16.13 -21.48 -6.50
C GLN A 266 15.79 -20.47 -5.42
N GLY A 267 14.95 -20.88 -4.47
CA GLY A 267 14.66 -20.07 -3.28
C GLY A 267 15.85 -20.02 -2.31
N PRO A 268 15.72 -19.28 -1.19
CA PRO A 268 16.78 -19.22 -0.20
C PRO A 268 17.13 -20.60 0.38
N ASP A 269 18.41 -20.97 0.29
CA ASP A 269 18.96 -22.25 0.77
C ASP A 269 19.41 -22.15 2.23
N VAL A 270 18.45 -21.89 3.13
CA VAL A 270 18.69 -21.85 4.57
C VAL A 270 18.06 -23.10 5.19
N PRO A 271 18.76 -23.87 6.06
CA PRO A 271 18.19 -25.07 6.65
C PRO A 271 17.06 -24.74 7.64
N SER A 272 16.17 -25.69 7.91
CA SER A 272 15.18 -25.59 8.98
C SER A 272 15.81 -26.03 10.31
N HIS A 273 15.23 -25.62 11.44
CA HIS A 273 15.69 -26.11 12.74
C HIS A 273 15.48 -27.62 12.87
N PRO A 274 16.33 -28.34 13.61
CA PRO A 274 16.20 -29.77 13.82
C PRO A 274 15.09 -30.08 14.84
N PHE A 275 13.83 -29.71 14.54
CA PHE A 275 12.70 -29.80 15.47
C PHE A 275 12.45 -31.21 16.02
N GLU A 276 12.69 -32.26 15.22
CA GLU A 276 12.59 -33.64 15.70
C GLU A 276 13.64 -33.93 16.80
N ALA A 277 14.85 -33.38 16.68
CA ALA A 277 15.86 -33.50 17.73
C ALA A 277 15.52 -32.63 18.95
N LEU A 278 14.93 -31.45 18.75
CA LEU A 278 14.47 -30.58 19.84
C LEU A 278 13.31 -31.18 20.64
N LEU A 279 12.45 -31.94 19.97
CA LEU A 279 11.39 -32.72 20.62
C LEU A 279 11.95 -33.89 21.43
N ASP A 280 13.13 -34.42 21.10
CA ASP A 280 13.83 -35.47 21.86
C ASP A 280 12.93 -36.67 22.18
N GLY A 281 12.18 -37.13 21.17
CA GLY A 281 11.23 -38.23 21.29
C GLY A 281 9.91 -37.91 22.00
N ARG A 282 9.69 -36.66 22.46
CA ARG A 282 8.39 -36.20 22.97
C ARG A 282 7.39 -35.99 21.84
N ALA A 283 6.11 -36.17 22.16
CA ALA A 283 5.02 -35.94 21.23
C ALA A 283 4.81 -34.45 20.89
N GLY A 284 5.28 -33.52 21.74
CA GLY A 284 5.01 -32.09 21.56
C GLY A 284 3.59 -31.69 21.98
N GLY A 285 3.26 -30.42 21.75
CA GLY A 285 1.88 -29.92 21.90
C GLY A 285 0.98 -30.44 20.78
N GLU A 286 -0.30 -30.59 21.07
CA GLU A 286 -1.29 -31.09 20.10
C GLU A 286 -2.45 -30.11 19.92
N LEU A 287 -2.84 -29.93 18.67
CA LEU A 287 -4.04 -29.20 18.29
C LEU A 287 -4.73 -29.91 17.12
N GLU A 288 -5.80 -30.64 17.40
CA GLU A 288 -6.43 -31.56 16.44
C GLU A 288 -6.89 -30.84 15.16
N ILE A 289 -7.50 -29.65 15.29
CA ILE A 289 -7.97 -28.86 14.14
C ILE A 289 -6.83 -28.47 13.17
N ALA A 290 -5.59 -28.35 13.64
CA ALA A 290 -4.43 -28.06 12.79
C ALA A 290 -4.02 -29.27 11.93
N ARG A 291 -4.49 -30.49 12.25
CA ARG A 291 -4.25 -31.68 11.41
C ARG A 291 -5.02 -31.63 10.09
N LEU A 292 -6.03 -30.76 9.98
CA LEU A 292 -6.81 -30.55 8.76
C LEU A 292 -6.23 -29.45 7.86
N VAL A 293 -5.10 -28.85 8.25
CA VAL A 293 -4.48 -27.73 7.54
C VAL A 293 -3.21 -28.22 6.84
N PRO A 294 -3.02 -27.94 5.54
CA PRO A 294 -1.77 -28.27 4.85
C PRO A 294 -0.57 -27.60 5.52
N ALA A 295 0.58 -28.28 5.54
CA ALA A 295 1.77 -27.79 6.25
C ALA A 295 2.30 -26.44 5.74
N GLU A 296 2.06 -26.10 4.48
CA GLU A 296 2.53 -24.87 3.82
C GLU A 296 1.49 -23.72 3.83
N ARG A 297 0.69 -23.61 4.89
CA ARG A 297 -0.33 -22.57 5.06
C ARG A 297 -0.07 -21.75 6.31
N TRP A 298 -0.40 -20.47 6.27
CA TRP A 298 -0.57 -19.71 7.51
C TRP A 298 -1.81 -20.21 8.24
N PHE A 299 -1.81 -20.13 9.55
CA PHE A 299 -2.86 -20.69 10.39
C PHE A 299 -3.26 -19.74 11.50
N VAL A 300 -4.56 -19.60 11.72
CA VAL A 300 -5.14 -18.86 12.84
C VAL A 300 -6.15 -19.75 13.54
N HIS A 301 -5.83 -20.21 14.74
CA HIS A 301 -6.76 -20.90 15.62
C HIS A 301 -7.60 -19.92 16.43
N ILE A 302 -8.87 -20.27 16.66
CA ILE A 302 -9.86 -19.51 17.39
C ILE A 302 -10.47 -20.42 18.46
N SER A 303 -10.12 -20.20 19.72
CA SER A 303 -10.58 -21.05 20.82
C SER A 303 -12.07 -20.91 21.12
N GLN A 304 -12.66 -19.72 20.92
CA GLN A 304 -14.07 -19.44 21.21
C GLN A 304 -14.67 -18.55 20.11
N PRO A 305 -15.18 -19.14 19.00
CA PRO A 305 -15.61 -18.39 17.82
C PRO A 305 -16.64 -17.30 18.10
N ALA A 306 -17.63 -17.56 18.96
CA ALA A 306 -18.64 -16.57 19.33
C ALA A 306 -18.02 -15.32 19.99
N LYS A 307 -17.12 -15.50 20.96
CA LYS A 307 -16.45 -14.38 21.64
C LYS A 307 -15.50 -13.62 20.73
N ALA A 308 -14.78 -14.33 19.85
CA ALA A 308 -13.88 -13.69 18.89
C ALA A 308 -14.65 -12.77 17.92
N LEU A 309 -15.84 -13.18 17.48
CA LEU A 309 -16.71 -12.36 16.65
C LEU A 309 -17.23 -11.12 17.39
N ASP A 310 -17.67 -11.28 18.64
CA ASP A 310 -18.12 -10.14 19.47
C ASP A 310 -16.99 -9.13 19.70
N TRP A 311 -15.76 -9.63 19.95
CA TRP A 311 -14.58 -8.80 20.10
C TRP A 311 -14.21 -8.04 18.81
N LEU A 312 -14.17 -8.72 17.66
CA LEU A 312 -13.89 -8.07 16.37
C LEU A 312 -14.90 -6.96 16.05
N ARG A 313 -16.18 -7.18 16.35
CA ARG A 313 -17.21 -6.14 16.21
C ARG A 313 -16.99 -4.96 17.15
N THR A 314 -16.73 -5.24 18.42
CA THR A 314 -16.45 -4.20 19.43
C THR A 314 -15.23 -3.36 19.06
N LEU A 315 -14.18 -3.98 18.52
CA LEU A 315 -13.01 -3.28 17.99
C LEU A 315 -13.36 -2.38 16.82
N SER A 316 -14.17 -2.86 15.86
CA SER A 316 -14.58 -2.05 14.71
C SER A 316 -15.39 -0.82 15.13
N GLU A 317 -16.24 -0.94 16.16
CA GLU A 317 -17.06 0.13 16.72
C GLU A 317 -16.25 1.12 17.58
N SER A 318 -15.20 0.65 18.28
CA SER A 318 -14.35 1.46 19.17
C SER A 318 -13.19 2.15 18.45
N SER A 319 -12.93 1.77 17.20
CA SER A 319 -11.80 2.24 16.38
C SER A 319 -11.82 3.75 16.09
N ALA A 320 -12.98 4.41 16.24
CA ALA A 320 -13.11 5.87 16.23
C ALA A 320 -12.35 6.57 17.36
N GLN A 321 -12.11 5.91 18.49
CA GLN A 321 -11.36 6.45 19.64
C GLN A 321 -9.86 6.10 19.59
N LEU A 322 -9.49 5.03 18.89
CA LEU A 322 -8.11 4.61 18.63
C LEU A 322 -7.52 5.21 17.34
N ALA A 323 -8.31 5.99 16.59
CA ALA A 323 -7.91 6.66 15.35
C ALA A 323 -6.68 7.58 15.51
N GLY A 324 -6.37 8.04 16.72
CA GLY A 324 -5.15 8.80 17.02
C GLY A 324 -3.86 7.96 17.06
N LEU A 325 -3.95 6.63 17.10
CA LEU A 325 -2.81 5.71 17.18
C LEU A 325 -2.62 4.83 15.93
N SER A 326 -3.61 4.76 15.03
CA SER A 326 -3.42 4.20 13.69
C SER A 326 -4.48 4.70 12.70
N THR A 327 -4.03 5.29 11.60
CA THR A 327 -4.85 5.65 10.45
C THR A 327 -5.14 4.42 9.59
N ARG A 328 -5.99 3.48 10.05
CA ARG A 328 -6.37 2.30 9.23
C ARG A 328 -7.76 1.69 9.48
N SER A 329 -8.60 2.32 10.30
CA SER A 329 -9.82 1.72 10.85
C SER A 329 -11.02 1.51 9.90
N TYR A 330 -10.93 1.88 8.61
CA TYR A 330 -12.00 1.59 7.63
C TYR A 330 -11.79 0.29 6.85
N VAL A 331 -10.58 -0.28 6.89
CA VAL A 331 -10.20 -1.46 6.09
C VAL A 331 -10.75 -2.76 6.69
N ASP A 332 -10.95 -2.84 8.01
CA ASP A 332 -11.19 -4.11 8.70
C ASP A 332 -12.63 -4.64 8.59
N GLN A 333 -13.65 -3.78 8.71
CA GLN A 333 -15.05 -4.22 8.59
C GLN A 333 -15.40 -4.61 7.14
N ALA A 334 -14.97 -3.80 6.17
CA ALA A 334 -15.15 -4.11 4.76
C ALA A 334 -14.44 -5.40 4.34
N LEU A 335 -13.28 -5.70 4.94
CA LEU A 335 -12.54 -6.93 4.71
C LEU A 335 -13.31 -8.17 5.21
N LEU A 336 -13.85 -8.11 6.44
CA LEU A 336 -14.65 -9.19 7.01
C LEU A 336 -15.91 -9.45 6.18
N GLU A 337 -16.67 -8.39 5.87
CA GLU A 337 -17.88 -8.49 5.05
C GLU A 337 -17.57 -9.07 3.66
N ARG A 338 -16.45 -8.66 3.05
CA ARG A 338 -16.01 -9.20 1.76
C ARG A 338 -15.75 -10.70 1.82
N TYR A 339 -14.99 -11.19 2.80
CA TYR A 339 -14.67 -12.63 2.87
C TYR A 339 -15.84 -13.48 3.34
N LEU A 340 -16.69 -12.99 4.25
CA LEU A 340 -17.96 -13.66 4.56
C LEU A 340 -18.85 -13.75 3.32
N GLY A 341 -18.91 -12.68 2.53
CA GLY A 341 -19.60 -12.66 1.24
C GLY A 341 -19.01 -13.63 0.21
N GLN A 342 -17.68 -13.75 0.12
CA GLN A 342 -17.02 -14.74 -0.75
C GLN A 342 -17.29 -16.17 -0.30
N LEU A 343 -17.25 -16.43 1.01
CA LEU A 343 -17.63 -17.72 1.61
C LEU A 343 -19.15 -17.94 1.62
N LYS A 344 -19.96 -16.99 1.14
CA LYS A 344 -21.44 -17.06 1.13
C LYS A 344 -22.02 -17.33 2.53
N LEU A 345 -21.33 -16.88 3.58
CA LEU A 345 -21.77 -17.02 4.97
C LEU A 345 -22.50 -15.74 5.38
N THR A 346 -23.82 -15.82 5.51
CA THR A 346 -24.59 -14.64 5.93
C THR A 346 -24.35 -14.34 7.42
N PRO A 347 -24.49 -13.08 7.86
CA PRO A 347 -24.38 -12.73 9.28
C PRO A 347 -25.29 -13.59 10.17
N GLU A 348 -26.49 -13.92 9.72
CA GLU A 348 -27.43 -14.78 10.46
C GLU A 348 -26.91 -16.22 10.57
N PHE A 349 -26.25 -16.74 9.53
CA PHE A 349 -25.62 -18.06 9.58
C PHE A 349 -24.49 -18.09 10.60
N VAL A 350 -23.60 -17.10 10.55
CA VAL A 350 -22.47 -16.99 11.46
C VAL A 350 -22.94 -16.89 12.91
N GLN A 351 -23.97 -16.07 13.19
CA GLN A 351 -24.55 -15.94 14.54
C GLN A 351 -25.17 -17.24 15.06
N ARG A 352 -25.79 -18.06 14.19
CA ARG A 352 -26.38 -19.35 14.58
C ARG A 352 -25.32 -20.44 14.74
N LEU A 353 -24.26 -20.41 13.93
CA LEU A 353 -23.18 -21.39 13.96
C LEU A 353 -22.21 -21.14 15.11
N GLY A 354 -21.90 -19.87 15.42
CA GLY A 354 -20.91 -19.47 16.43
C GLY A 354 -21.08 -20.16 17.79
N PRO A 355 -22.28 -20.20 18.38
CA PRO A 355 -22.53 -20.90 19.65
C PRO A 355 -22.43 -22.43 19.57
N LEU A 356 -22.54 -23.02 18.38
CA LEU A 356 -22.40 -24.47 18.17
C LEU A 356 -20.95 -24.88 17.93
N ALA A 357 -20.11 -23.96 17.47
CA ALA A 357 -18.71 -24.21 17.18
C ALA A 357 -17.87 -24.17 18.46
N LYS A 358 -17.22 -25.30 18.78
CA LYS A 358 -16.32 -25.36 19.94
C LYS A 358 -15.05 -24.57 19.72
N GLN A 359 -14.51 -24.66 18.52
CA GLN A 359 -13.32 -23.95 18.04
C GLN A 359 -13.42 -23.76 16.53
N ALA A 360 -12.63 -22.85 16.00
CA ALA A 360 -12.49 -22.65 14.57
C ALA A 360 -11.02 -22.42 14.20
N ALA A 361 -10.71 -22.58 12.92
CA ALA A 361 -9.44 -22.22 12.35
C ALA A 361 -9.62 -21.53 11.00
N VAL A 362 -8.76 -20.56 10.72
CA VAL A 362 -8.68 -19.88 9.42
C VAL A 362 -7.28 -20.10 8.86
N PHE A 363 -7.19 -20.42 7.58
CA PHE A 363 -5.91 -20.61 6.91
C PHE A 363 -5.95 -20.18 5.44
N GLY A 364 -4.79 -19.99 4.84
CA GLY A 364 -4.66 -19.60 3.44
C GLY A 364 -3.24 -19.75 2.89
N PRO A 365 -3.08 -19.62 1.56
CA PRO A 365 -1.81 -19.87 0.87
C PRO A 365 -0.87 -18.66 0.87
N ASP A 366 -1.37 -17.45 1.16
CA ASP A 366 -0.57 -16.22 1.21
C ASP A 366 -1.21 -15.15 2.13
N LEU A 367 -0.44 -14.12 2.49
CA LEU A 367 -0.87 -13.05 3.40
C LEU A 367 -1.56 -11.87 2.70
N TYR A 368 -1.82 -11.91 1.40
CA TYR A 368 -2.34 -10.77 0.64
C TYR A 368 -3.87 -10.65 0.68
N VAL A 369 -4.47 -11.01 1.82
CA VAL A 369 -5.91 -11.01 2.04
C VAL A 369 -6.56 -9.64 1.76
N GLN A 370 -5.83 -8.53 1.95
CA GLN A 370 -6.34 -7.18 1.67
C GLN A 370 -6.62 -6.95 0.18
N HIS A 371 -5.85 -7.55 -0.73
CA HIS A 371 -5.98 -7.34 -2.17
C HIS A 371 -6.77 -8.45 -2.86
N GLY A 372 -6.79 -9.63 -2.24
CA GLY A 372 -7.43 -10.82 -2.77
C GLY A 372 -6.51 -12.02 -2.54
N SER A 373 -6.96 -12.96 -1.72
CA SER A 373 -6.32 -14.24 -1.48
C SER A 373 -7.40 -15.30 -1.21
N HIS A 374 -7.02 -16.56 -1.27
CA HIS A 374 -7.91 -17.62 -0.82
C HIS A 374 -7.93 -17.69 0.70
N ILE A 375 -9.11 -17.99 1.24
CA ILE A 375 -9.30 -18.21 2.66
C ILE A 375 -10.15 -19.44 2.88
N SER A 376 -9.77 -20.23 3.88
CA SER A 376 -10.49 -21.41 4.32
C SER A 376 -10.79 -21.29 5.80
N LEU A 377 -12.01 -21.64 6.18
CA LEU A 377 -12.52 -21.67 7.55
C LEU A 377 -12.87 -23.12 7.90
N ILE A 378 -12.29 -23.63 8.99
CA ILE A 378 -12.66 -24.90 9.61
C ILE A 378 -13.39 -24.60 10.91
N ALA A 379 -14.50 -25.27 11.18
CA ALA A 379 -15.19 -25.18 12.45
C ALA A 379 -15.44 -26.58 13.02
N GLU A 380 -15.13 -26.77 14.31
CA GLU A 380 -15.51 -27.97 15.05
C GLU A 380 -16.94 -27.81 15.57
N VAL A 381 -17.88 -28.52 14.95
CA VAL A 381 -19.29 -28.47 15.31
C VAL A 381 -19.81 -29.90 15.49
N PRO A 382 -20.44 -30.25 16.63
CA PRO A 382 -21.03 -31.56 16.81
C PRO A 382 -22.01 -31.91 15.68
N SER A 383 -21.84 -33.09 15.08
CA SER A 383 -22.73 -33.57 14.02
C SER A 383 -24.11 -33.88 14.61
N ALA A 384 -25.02 -32.91 14.50
CA ALA A 384 -26.37 -32.98 15.05
C ALA A 384 -27.45 -32.73 13.98
N PRO A 385 -28.68 -33.26 14.13
CA PRO A 385 -29.77 -33.00 13.18
C PRO A 385 -30.08 -31.51 12.97
N ALA A 386 -29.88 -30.70 14.01
CA ALA A 386 -30.04 -29.24 13.94
C ALA A 386 -29.04 -28.58 12.98
N LEU A 387 -27.77 -29.02 12.99
CA LEU A 387 -26.74 -28.53 12.07
C LEU A 387 -27.08 -28.88 10.61
N HIS A 388 -27.50 -30.11 10.35
CA HIS A 388 -27.91 -30.53 9.01
C HIS A 388 -29.09 -29.71 8.48
N THR A 389 -30.05 -29.39 9.36
CA THR A 389 -31.18 -28.53 9.03
C THR A 389 -30.72 -27.11 8.72
N LEU A 390 -29.79 -26.56 9.50
CA LEU A 390 -29.20 -25.24 9.29
C LEU A 390 -28.47 -25.14 7.94
N LEU A 391 -27.58 -26.09 7.64
CA LEU A 391 -26.83 -26.16 6.39
C LEU A 391 -27.75 -26.27 5.17
N LYS A 392 -28.78 -27.14 5.25
CA LYS A 392 -29.74 -27.33 4.16
C LYS A 392 -30.61 -26.10 3.93
N LEU A 393 -31.15 -25.50 4.99
CA LEU A 393 -32.11 -24.41 4.89
C LEU A 393 -31.43 -23.10 4.46
N MET A 394 -30.23 -22.83 4.97
CA MET A 394 -29.59 -21.52 4.78
C MET A 394 -28.53 -21.50 3.69
N LEU A 395 -27.85 -22.62 3.44
CA LEU A 395 -26.78 -22.72 2.42
C LEU A 395 -27.14 -23.66 1.26
N GLY A 396 -28.24 -24.41 1.35
CA GLY A 396 -28.64 -25.38 0.31
C GLY A 396 -27.78 -26.64 0.26
N ILE A 397 -26.86 -26.83 1.21
CA ILE A 397 -25.88 -27.93 1.27
C ILE A 397 -26.56 -29.23 1.72
N ARG A 398 -26.15 -30.37 1.12
CA ARG A 398 -26.79 -31.68 1.39
C ARG A 398 -25.77 -32.77 1.75
N GLY A 399 -25.61 -32.98 3.06
CA GLY A 399 -24.88 -34.12 3.63
C GLY A 399 -23.37 -34.12 3.34
N GLU A 400 -22.69 -35.19 3.77
CA GLU A 400 -21.26 -35.41 3.58
C GLU A 400 -20.98 -36.02 2.21
N ARG A 401 -20.76 -35.19 1.19
CA ARG A 401 -20.40 -35.64 -0.17
C ARG A 401 -19.27 -34.80 -0.73
N GLY A 402 -18.03 -35.27 -0.62
CA GLY A 402 -16.86 -34.61 -1.19
C GLY A 402 -16.84 -33.09 -0.93
N VAL A 403 -16.23 -32.35 -1.84
CA VAL A 403 -16.33 -30.88 -1.87
C VAL A 403 -17.52 -30.47 -2.75
N GLN A 404 -18.42 -29.65 -2.19
CA GLN A 404 -19.62 -29.13 -2.83
C GLN A 404 -19.47 -27.63 -3.09
N ALA A 405 -19.69 -27.18 -4.33
CA ALA A 405 -19.84 -25.76 -4.64
C ALA A 405 -21.23 -25.27 -4.22
N TYR A 406 -21.33 -24.09 -3.61
CA TYR A 406 -22.59 -23.48 -3.20
C TYR A 406 -22.59 -21.95 -3.37
N GLY A 407 -23.79 -21.36 -3.35
CA GLY A 407 -24.02 -19.93 -3.60
C GLY A 407 -24.20 -19.58 -5.09
N GLN A 408 -24.69 -18.37 -5.35
CA GLN A 408 -24.87 -17.81 -6.70
C GLN A 408 -23.64 -16.98 -7.13
N GLY A 409 -23.36 -16.94 -8.44
CA GLY A 409 -22.19 -16.25 -9.01
C GLY A 409 -20.91 -17.05 -8.82
N THR A 410 -19.83 -16.41 -8.37
CA THR A 410 -18.60 -17.10 -7.95
C THR A 410 -18.93 -17.99 -6.74
N PRO A 411 -18.80 -19.33 -6.85
CA PRO A 411 -19.20 -20.24 -5.79
C PRO A 411 -18.20 -20.23 -4.63
N ALA A 412 -18.70 -20.51 -3.43
CA ALA A 412 -17.88 -20.98 -2.31
C ALA A 412 -17.87 -22.52 -2.30
N TYR A 413 -16.90 -23.10 -1.59
CA TYR A 413 -16.71 -24.55 -1.51
C TYR A 413 -16.90 -25.02 -0.08
N PHE A 414 -17.66 -26.10 0.07
CA PHE A 414 -17.97 -26.71 1.35
C PHE A 414 -17.59 -28.18 1.37
N ALA A 415 -17.01 -28.63 2.47
CA ALA A 415 -16.87 -30.04 2.79
C ALA A 415 -17.19 -30.29 4.27
N GLN A 416 -17.57 -31.53 4.56
CA GLN A 416 -17.81 -31.98 5.92
C GLN A 416 -17.19 -33.36 6.11
N HIS A 417 -16.54 -33.55 7.26
CA HIS A 417 -16.11 -34.85 7.73
C HIS A 417 -16.28 -34.93 9.25
N GLN A 418 -17.19 -35.79 9.73
CA GLN A 418 -17.48 -35.95 11.17
C GLN A 418 -17.89 -34.61 11.83
N GLN A 419 -17.15 -34.13 12.82
CA GLN A 419 -17.37 -32.84 13.50
C GLN A 419 -16.80 -31.63 12.74
N TRP A 420 -16.10 -31.83 11.63
CA TRP A 420 -15.39 -30.77 10.93
C TRP A 420 -16.21 -30.23 9.77
N LEU A 421 -16.52 -28.94 9.84
CA LEU A 421 -17.08 -28.17 8.72
C LEU A 421 -15.96 -27.37 8.08
N ILE A 422 -15.82 -27.48 6.76
CA ILE A 422 -14.79 -26.81 5.97
C ILE A 422 -15.50 -25.91 4.97
N PHE A 423 -15.25 -24.61 5.05
CA PHE A 423 -15.69 -23.60 4.08
C PHE A 423 -14.46 -22.98 3.42
N SER A 424 -14.46 -22.80 2.11
CA SER A 424 -13.33 -22.19 1.42
C SER A 424 -13.76 -21.36 0.22
N THR A 425 -12.97 -20.33 -0.10
CA THR A 425 -13.08 -19.63 -1.38
C THR A 425 -12.36 -20.37 -2.52
N SER A 426 -11.61 -21.44 -2.22
CA SER A 426 -10.92 -22.27 -3.20
C SER A 426 -11.37 -23.72 -3.12
N ARG A 427 -11.60 -24.32 -4.28
CA ARG A 427 -11.90 -25.76 -4.37
C ARG A 427 -10.72 -26.59 -3.92
N ALA A 428 -9.52 -26.23 -4.38
CA ALA A 428 -8.29 -26.98 -4.10
C ALA A 428 -7.99 -26.99 -2.60
N GLU A 429 -8.13 -25.84 -1.92
CA GLU A 429 -7.91 -25.75 -0.47
C GLU A 429 -8.93 -26.58 0.33
N ALA A 430 -10.22 -26.56 -0.08
CA ALA A 430 -11.24 -27.40 0.54
C ALA A 430 -10.97 -28.90 0.31
N GLU A 431 -10.50 -29.29 -0.88
CA GLU A 431 -10.15 -30.67 -1.21
C GLU A 431 -8.94 -31.15 -0.39
N GLN A 432 -7.90 -30.34 -0.25
CA GLN A 432 -6.74 -30.67 0.58
C GLN A 432 -7.12 -30.83 2.06
N ALA A 433 -7.90 -29.90 2.62
CA ALA A 433 -8.35 -30.00 4.01
C ALA A 433 -9.24 -31.23 4.24
N LEU A 434 -10.10 -31.58 3.27
CA LEU A 434 -10.92 -32.78 3.35
C LEU A 434 -10.08 -34.06 3.28
N GLN A 435 -9.07 -34.12 2.40
CA GLN A 435 -8.15 -35.25 2.30
C GLN A 435 -7.38 -35.48 3.62
N LEU A 436 -6.93 -34.39 4.25
CA LEU A 436 -6.29 -34.43 5.57
C LEU A 436 -7.26 -34.89 6.66
N ALA A 437 -8.48 -34.37 6.68
CA ALA A 437 -9.53 -34.81 7.62
C ALA A 437 -9.84 -36.31 7.48
N GLN A 438 -9.77 -36.84 6.26
CA GLN A 438 -9.99 -38.25 5.94
C GLN A 438 -8.73 -39.13 6.12
N ASN A 439 -7.61 -38.57 6.60
CA ASN A 439 -6.31 -39.24 6.74
C ASN A 439 -5.79 -39.85 5.42
N GLN A 440 -6.14 -39.26 4.26
CA GLN A 440 -5.64 -39.70 2.95
C GLN A 440 -4.22 -39.19 2.66
N THR A 441 -3.82 -38.11 3.33
CA THR A 441 -2.49 -37.51 3.26
C THR A 441 -1.96 -37.24 4.67
N GLN A 442 -0.64 -37.22 4.86
CA GLN A 442 -0.02 -37.03 6.19
C GLN A 442 0.70 -35.67 6.34
N ASN A 443 0.79 -34.87 5.28
CA ASN A 443 1.47 -33.57 5.30
C ASN A 443 0.60 -32.45 5.91
N SER A 444 0.16 -32.64 7.15
CA SER A 444 -0.59 -31.63 7.91
C SER A 444 0.33 -30.76 8.75
N LEU A 445 -0.07 -29.50 8.94
CA LEU A 445 0.54 -28.57 9.89
C LEU A 445 0.56 -29.18 11.31
N GLY A 446 -0.58 -29.72 11.76
CA GLY A 446 -0.73 -30.31 13.09
C GLY A 446 0.16 -31.53 13.37
N ALA A 447 0.62 -32.24 12.33
CA ALA A 447 1.55 -33.37 12.48
C ALA A 447 3.03 -32.94 12.45
N SER A 448 3.34 -31.75 11.94
CA SER A 448 4.72 -31.28 11.78
C SER A 448 5.43 -31.16 13.13
N ALA A 449 6.71 -31.57 13.17
CA ALA A 449 7.53 -31.46 14.37
C ALA A 449 7.69 -30.02 14.85
N GLU A 450 7.83 -29.08 13.90
CA GLU A 450 7.94 -27.65 14.20
C GLU A 450 6.71 -27.11 14.94
N PHE A 451 5.51 -27.46 14.50
CA PHE A 451 4.29 -26.95 15.08
C PHE A 451 4.06 -27.56 16.46
N ARG A 452 4.30 -28.87 16.59
CA ARG A 452 4.23 -29.59 17.87
C ARG A 452 5.20 -28.99 18.89
N TYR A 453 6.43 -28.68 18.47
CA TYR A 453 7.41 -28.00 19.33
C TYR A 453 6.95 -26.59 19.71
N MET A 454 6.51 -25.79 18.74
CA MET A 454 6.05 -24.41 18.96
C MET A 454 4.83 -24.32 19.89
N LEU A 455 3.94 -25.32 19.86
CA LEU A 455 2.84 -25.42 20.81
C LEU A 455 3.29 -25.74 22.25
N GLU A 456 4.40 -26.46 22.46
CA GLU A 456 4.96 -26.64 23.82
C GLU A 456 5.46 -25.31 24.39
N GLN A 457 6.03 -24.45 23.54
CA GLN A 457 6.60 -23.17 23.95
C GLN A 457 5.54 -22.07 24.09
N LEU A 458 4.55 -22.05 23.18
CA LEU A 458 3.49 -21.06 23.14
C LEU A 458 2.14 -21.75 22.88
N ALA A 459 1.53 -22.27 23.94
CA ALA A 459 0.21 -22.89 23.86
C ALA A 459 -0.90 -21.85 23.58
N PRO A 460 -1.95 -22.17 22.80
CA PRO A 460 -3.09 -21.29 22.54
C PRO A 460 -3.76 -20.79 23.83
N ALA A 461 -4.27 -19.55 23.81
CA ALA A 461 -5.05 -19.02 24.93
C ALA A 461 -6.41 -19.73 25.03
N ALA A 462 -6.94 -19.86 26.25
CA ALA A 462 -8.27 -20.44 26.48
C ALA A 462 -9.40 -19.61 25.85
N SER A 463 -9.20 -18.29 25.76
CA SER A 463 -10.11 -17.33 25.11
C SER A 463 -9.26 -16.37 24.28
N GLY A 464 -9.20 -16.61 22.97
CA GLY A 464 -8.33 -15.81 22.12
C GLY A 464 -8.04 -16.45 20.76
N LEU A 465 -6.97 -15.96 20.15
CA LEU A 465 -6.45 -16.38 18.86
C LEU A 465 -5.02 -16.93 19.01
N TYR A 466 -4.66 -17.89 18.16
CA TYR A 466 -3.28 -18.34 18.01
C TYR A 466 -2.92 -18.33 16.53
N VAL A 467 -2.00 -17.46 16.14
CA VAL A 467 -1.50 -17.29 14.77
C VAL A 467 -0.20 -18.04 14.64
N TYR A 468 -0.05 -18.79 13.54
CA TYR A 468 1.16 -19.53 13.24
C TYR A 468 1.54 -19.42 11.77
N LEU A 469 2.82 -19.13 11.52
CA LEU A 469 3.44 -19.16 10.20
C LEU A 469 4.50 -20.26 10.21
N SER A 470 4.25 -21.33 9.47
CA SER A 470 5.12 -22.51 9.39
C SER A 470 6.37 -22.25 8.55
N ASP A 471 7.43 -23.01 8.75
CA ASP A 471 8.63 -22.92 7.90
C ASP A 471 8.31 -23.20 6.43
N PRO A 472 7.56 -24.26 6.05
CA PRO A 472 7.15 -24.48 4.66
C PRO A 472 6.35 -23.30 4.08
N PHE A 473 5.51 -22.64 4.88
CA PHE A 473 4.76 -21.45 4.44
C PHE A 473 5.70 -20.26 4.18
N ILE A 474 6.63 -19.98 5.08
CA ILE A 474 7.59 -18.87 4.94
C ILE A 474 8.49 -19.11 3.70
N ARG A 475 8.92 -20.36 3.48
CA ARG A 475 9.66 -20.74 2.26
C ARG A 475 8.85 -20.55 0.99
N ALA A 476 7.56 -20.91 1.02
CA ALA A 476 6.67 -20.65 -0.12
C ALA A 476 6.56 -19.14 -0.41
N MET A 477 6.38 -18.32 0.62
CA MET A 477 6.25 -16.86 0.53
C MET A 477 7.51 -16.16 -0.01
N THR A 478 8.70 -16.70 0.30
CA THR A 478 9.99 -16.21 -0.19
C THR A 478 10.42 -16.89 -1.51
N GLY A 479 9.67 -17.90 -1.95
CA GLY A 479 9.93 -18.65 -3.17
C GLY A 479 9.65 -17.88 -4.46
N PRO A 480 10.20 -18.34 -5.60
CA PRO A 480 10.16 -17.61 -6.87
C PRO A 480 8.73 -17.41 -7.39
N ARG A 481 7.88 -18.44 -7.28
CA ARG A 481 6.49 -18.40 -7.78
C ARG A 481 5.68 -17.29 -7.10
N ILE A 482 5.67 -17.24 -5.76
CA ILE A 482 4.92 -16.22 -5.03
C ILE A 482 5.52 -14.82 -5.24
N LYS A 483 6.85 -14.68 -5.21
CA LYS A 483 7.49 -13.36 -5.39
C LYS A 483 7.27 -12.76 -6.77
N ILE A 484 7.35 -13.57 -7.83
CA ILE A 484 7.09 -13.10 -9.20
C ILE A 484 5.60 -12.84 -9.41
N ALA A 485 4.72 -13.70 -8.89
CA ALA A 485 3.27 -13.46 -8.91
C ALA A 485 2.90 -12.16 -8.19
N GLN A 486 3.49 -11.90 -7.01
CA GLN A 486 3.33 -10.67 -6.23
C GLN A 486 3.78 -9.46 -7.06
N LEU A 487 4.97 -9.51 -7.65
CA LEU A 487 5.51 -8.43 -8.49
C LEU A 487 4.56 -8.10 -9.65
N ARG A 488 4.18 -9.11 -10.45
CA ARG A 488 3.31 -8.92 -11.61
C ARG A 488 1.93 -8.39 -11.21
N ARG A 489 1.34 -8.93 -10.13
CA ARG A 489 0.06 -8.47 -9.62
C ARG A 489 0.14 -7.03 -9.13
N GLN A 490 1.21 -6.64 -8.45
CA GLN A 490 1.38 -5.24 -8.03
C GLN A 490 1.52 -4.30 -9.23
N LYS A 491 2.30 -4.67 -10.26
CA LYS A 491 2.39 -3.89 -11.50
C LYS A 491 1.04 -3.76 -12.19
N ALA A 492 0.25 -4.84 -12.23
CA ALA A 492 -1.11 -4.80 -12.78
C ALA A 492 -2.03 -3.90 -11.94
N ARG A 493 -1.92 -3.97 -10.61
CA ARG A 493 -2.67 -3.12 -9.68
C ARG A 493 -2.37 -1.65 -9.92
N ALA A 494 -1.11 -1.25 -10.00
CA ALA A 494 -0.73 0.14 -10.25
C ALA A 494 -1.34 0.68 -11.54
N ARG A 495 -1.37 -0.14 -12.61
CA ARG A 495 -2.05 0.21 -13.87
C ARG A 495 -3.57 0.30 -13.72
N LEU A 496 -4.19 -0.61 -12.97
CA LEU A 496 -5.63 -0.53 -12.66
C LEU A 496 -5.98 0.71 -11.83
N GLU A 497 -5.15 1.08 -10.85
CA GLU A 497 -5.28 2.31 -10.05
C GLU A 497 -5.21 3.55 -10.94
N LEU A 498 -4.22 3.59 -11.84
CA LEU A 498 -4.07 4.64 -12.83
C LEU A 498 -5.34 4.75 -13.69
N VAL A 499 -5.73 3.69 -14.41
CA VAL A 499 -6.90 3.73 -15.30
C VAL A 499 -8.20 4.07 -14.54
N THR A 500 -8.33 3.61 -13.29
CA THR A 500 -9.49 3.96 -12.44
C THR A 500 -9.48 5.44 -12.07
N ALA A 501 -8.35 6.01 -11.69
CA ALA A 501 -8.24 7.44 -11.39
C ALA A 501 -8.51 8.31 -12.62
N ALA A 502 -8.02 7.91 -13.79
CA ALA A 502 -8.37 8.53 -15.07
C ALA A 502 -9.88 8.49 -15.33
N ALA A 503 -10.52 7.34 -15.08
CA ALA A 503 -11.95 7.18 -15.29
C ALA A 503 -12.79 8.05 -14.34
N LEU A 504 -12.39 8.12 -13.07
CA LEU A 504 -13.05 8.98 -12.07
C LEU A 504 -12.88 10.46 -12.37
N LEU A 505 -11.70 10.88 -12.82
CA LEU A 505 -11.47 12.26 -13.24
C LEU A 505 -12.29 12.62 -14.48
N TYR A 506 -12.37 11.71 -15.45
CA TYR A 506 -13.27 11.86 -16.59
C TYR A 506 -14.73 11.97 -16.14
N GLU A 507 -15.20 11.12 -15.23
CA GLU A 507 -16.58 11.24 -14.72
C GLU A 507 -16.79 12.57 -13.99
N ALA A 508 -15.78 13.08 -13.28
CA ALA A 508 -15.84 14.39 -12.64
C ALA A 508 -15.89 15.55 -13.65
N ASP A 509 -15.15 15.46 -14.76
CA ASP A 509 -15.11 16.45 -15.84
C ASP A 509 -16.38 16.38 -16.75
N TYR A 510 -16.85 15.19 -17.08
CA TYR A 510 -17.90 14.95 -18.10
C TYR A 510 -19.24 14.44 -17.54
N GLY A 511 -19.30 13.93 -16.32
CA GLY A 511 -20.54 13.59 -15.58
C GLY A 511 -21.18 12.29 -16.03
N LYS A 512 -20.42 11.50 -16.76
CA LYS A 512 -20.78 10.18 -17.23
C LYS A 512 -19.54 9.28 -17.12
N PRO A 513 -19.73 7.97 -16.94
CA PRO A 513 -18.61 7.04 -16.99
C PRO A 513 -17.98 7.03 -18.40
N PRO A 514 -16.65 6.92 -18.52
CA PRO A 514 -15.96 6.89 -19.80
C PRO A 514 -16.03 5.51 -20.47
N ALA A 515 -15.96 5.53 -21.80
CA ALA A 515 -15.43 4.42 -22.58
C ALA A 515 -13.89 4.51 -22.66
N LEU A 516 -13.22 3.37 -22.85
CA LEU A 516 -11.75 3.32 -22.91
C LEU A 516 -11.18 4.18 -24.06
N ASP A 517 -11.82 4.15 -25.23
CA ASP A 517 -11.41 4.95 -26.38
C ASP A 517 -11.54 6.46 -26.11
N GLU A 518 -12.50 6.88 -25.29
CA GLU A 518 -12.65 8.28 -24.87
C GLU A 518 -11.47 8.72 -23.98
N LEU A 519 -11.04 7.87 -23.04
CA LEU A 519 -9.88 8.15 -22.20
C LEU A 519 -8.58 8.26 -23.02
N ILE A 520 -8.43 7.41 -24.04
CA ILE A 520 -7.28 7.46 -24.94
C ILE A 520 -7.32 8.72 -25.80
N ALA A 521 -8.46 9.00 -26.44
CA ALA A 521 -8.62 10.15 -27.34
C ALA A 521 -8.38 11.48 -26.61
N GLN A 522 -8.87 11.59 -25.37
CA GLN A 522 -8.69 12.78 -24.53
C GLN A 522 -7.34 12.79 -23.78
N GLY A 523 -6.55 11.73 -23.95
CA GLY A 523 -5.21 11.55 -23.39
C GLY A 523 -5.17 11.52 -21.87
N PHE A 524 -6.21 10.99 -21.24
CA PHE A 524 -6.17 10.53 -19.86
C PHE A 524 -5.37 9.23 -19.72
N VAL A 525 -5.33 8.40 -20.76
CA VAL A 525 -4.63 7.12 -20.74
C VAL A 525 -3.82 6.91 -22.02
N ALA A 526 -2.57 6.50 -21.91
CA ALA A 526 -1.77 6.08 -23.06
C ALA A 526 -2.00 4.59 -23.38
N PRO A 527 -2.04 4.18 -24.66
CA PRO A 527 -2.24 2.77 -25.04
C PRO A 527 -1.25 1.80 -24.39
N GLY A 528 0.01 2.21 -24.22
CA GLY A 528 1.05 1.39 -23.58
C GLY A 528 0.82 1.12 -22.09
N TRP A 529 -0.05 1.87 -21.41
CA TRP A 529 -0.38 1.63 -20.00
C TRP A 529 -1.37 0.48 -19.80
N LEU A 530 -2.09 0.11 -20.86
CA LEU A 530 -3.15 -0.89 -20.80
C LEU A 530 -2.61 -2.31 -20.85
N GLN A 531 -1.39 -2.51 -21.31
CA GLN A 531 -0.76 -3.82 -21.39
C GLN A 531 -0.14 -4.21 -20.05
N THR A 532 -0.47 -5.40 -19.57
CA THR A 532 0.24 -6.00 -18.43
C THR A 532 1.48 -6.76 -18.90
N VAL A 533 2.35 -7.13 -17.96
CA VAL A 533 3.53 -7.98 -18.22
C VAL A 533 3.13 -9.36 -18.78
N ALA A 534 1.95 -9.86 -18.42
CA ALA A 534 1.48 -11.17 -18.87
C ALA A 534 0.76 -11.13 -20.23
N GLY A 535 0.73 -9.95 -20.88
CA GLY A 535 0.11 -9.76 -22.18
C GLY A 535 -1.41 -9.59 -22.16
N ASP A 536 -2.06 -9.63 -20.99
CA ASP A 536 -3.47 -9.23 -20.88
C ASP A 536 -3.62 -7.70 -20.96
N GLN A 537 -4.81 -7.26 -21.35
CA GLN A 537 -5.12 -5.85 -21.51
C GLN A 537 -6.17 -5.40 -20.48
N ILE A 538 -5.92 -4.23 -19.89
CA ILE A 538 -6.88 -3.56 -19.02
C ILE A 538 -8.02 -3.01 -19.88
N SER A 539 -9.24 -3.26 -19.42
CA SER A 539 -10.49 -2.78 -20.03
C SER A 539 -11.34 -2.02 -19.01
N LEU A 540 -12.34 -1.30 -19.50
CA LEU A 540 -13.38 -0.69 -18.67
C LEU A 540 -14.69 -1.46 -18.81
N ASP A 541 -15.39 -1.65 -17.70
CA ASP A 541 -16.78 -2.10 -17.74
C ASP A 541 -17.74 -0.95 -18.11
N LYS A 542 -19.05 -1.25 -18.16
CA LYS A 542 -20.09 -0.27 -18.51
C LYS A 542 -20.22 0.89 -17.52
N GLN A 543 -19.64 0.74 -16.33
CA GLN A 543 -19.63 1.75 -15.29
C GLN A 543 -18.28 2.50 -15.24
N GLY A 544 -17.41 2.30 -16.24
CA GLY A 544 -16.09 2.96 -16.27
C GLY A 544 -15.10 2.37 -15.27
N ARG A 545 -15.35 1.17 -14.71
CA ARG A 545 -14.44 0.54 -13.75
C ARG A 545 -13.38 -0.27 -14.46
N ALA A 546 -12.12 -0.06 -14.08
CA ALA A 546 -10.99 -0.77 -14.65
C ALA A 546 -10.96 -2.24 -14.21
N GLN A 547 -10.74 -3.14 -15.16
CA GLN A 547 -10.65 -4.58 -14.93
C GLN A 547 -9.60 -5.23 -15.83
N SER A 548 -9.03 -6.32 -15.36
CA SER A 548 -8.14 -7.22 -16.08
C SER A 548 -8.72 -8.63 -16.06
N ALA A 549 -8.69 -9.31 -17.20
CA ALA A 549 -9.15 -10.70 -17.29
C ALA A 549 -8.30 -11.64 -16.42
N ARG A 550 -7.01 -11.33 -16.24
CA ARG A 550 -6.07 -12.16 -15.47
C ARG A 550 -6.01 -11.77 -14.00
N TYR A 551 -6.04 -10.47 -13.70
CA TYR A 551 -5.81 -9.94 -12.36
C TYR A 551 -7.07 -9.46 -11.63
N GLY A 552 -8.23 -9.45 -12.29
CA GLY A 552 -9.49 -9.02 -11.70
C GLY A 552 -9.62 -7.50 -11.62
N THR A 553 -10.15 -7.01 -10.49
CA THR A 553 -10.40 -5.57 -10.24
C THR A 553 -9.65 -5.11 -9.00
N LEU A 554 -9.55 -3.80 -8.75
CA LEU A 554 -8.93 -3.28 -7.52
C LEU A 554 -9.62 -3.75 -6.24
N ALA A 555 -10.94 -3.94 -6.28
CA ALA A 555 -11.71 -4.40 -5.12
C ALA A 555 -11.51 -5.89 -4.82
N LEU A 556 -11.19 -6.67 -5.85
CA LEU A 556 -11.02 -8.11 -5.79
C LEU A 556 -10.03 -8.54 -6.87
N MET A 557 -8.74 -8.61 -6.49
CA MET A 557 -7.71 -9.12 -7.36
C MET A 557 -7.66 -10.65 -7.31
N THR A 558 -7.18 -11.26 -8.40
CA THR A 558 -6.91 -12.70 -8.46
C THR A 558 -5.90 -13.11 -7.36
N PRO A 559 -6.20 -14.15 -6.56
CA PRO A 559 -5.26 -14.73 -5.60
C PRO A 559 -3.93 -15.13 -6.26
N LEU A 560 -2.82 -15.03 -5.52
CA LEU A 560 -1.50 -15.34 -6.10
C LEU A 560 -1.36 -16.80 -6.50
N SER A 561 -2.00 -17.71 -5.76
CA SER A 561 -2.00 -19.14 -6.05
C SER A 561 -2.78 -19.53 -7.32
N GLU A 562 -3.63 -18.64 -7.85
CA GLU A 562 -4.33 -18.83 -9.13
C GLU A 562 -3.55 -18.25 -10.33
N LEU A 563 -2.45 -17.52 -10.08
CA LEU A 563 -1.63 -16.96 -11.15
C LEU A 563 -0.62 -18.00 -11.62
N ASP A 564 -0.85 -18.57 -12.80
CA ASP A 564 0.09 -19.49 -13.44
C ASP A 564 1.37 -18.74 -13.83
N ILE A 565 2.44 -18.94 -13.06
CA ILE A 565 3.78 -18.39 -13.34
C ILE A 565 4.68 -19.54 -13.75
N ASP A 566 4.74 -19.81 -15.05
CA ASP A 566 5.62 -20.83 -15.62
C ASP A 566 6.78 -20.25 -16.43
N ALA A 567 6.55 -19.09 -17.05
CA ALA A 567 7.55 -18.36 -17.83
C ALA A 567 7.86 -16.99 -17.21
N ILE A 568 9.13 -16.65 -17.18
CA ILE A 568 9.69 -15.43 -16.59
C ILE A 568 10.60 -14.71 -17.60
N SER A 569 10.77 -13.41 -17.40
CA SER A 569 11.75 -12.62 -18.13
C SER A 569 13.13 -12.68 -17.48
N ALA A 570 14.18 -12.39 -18.25
CA ALA A 570 15.53 -12.28 -17.73
C ALA A 570 15.64 -11.24 -16.58
N GLN A 571 14.87 -10.15 -16.65
CA GLN A 571 14.86 -9.12 -15.62
C GLN A 571 14.18 -9.60 -14.33
N GLU A 572 13.11 -10.38 -14.44
CA GLU A 572 12.49 -11.03 -13.27
C GLU A 572 13.41 -12.06 -12.63
N ALA A 573 14.15 -12.82 -13.45
CA ALA A 573 15.14 -13.77 -12.96
C ALA A 573 16.28 -13.07 -12.20
N GLU A 574 16.86 -12.02 -12.79
CA GLU A 574 17.92 -11.23 -12.16
C GLU A 574 17.43 -10.55 -10.89
N GLY A 575 16.23 -9.94 -10.91
CA GLY A 575 15.64 -9.31 -9.73
C GLY A 575 15.34 -10.30 -8.61
N TYR A 576 14.88 -11.51 -8.94
CA TYR A 576 14.69 -12.56 -7.95
C TYR A 576 16.03 -13.06 -7.37
N GLN A 577 17.05 -13.24 -8.21
CA GLN A 577 18.37 -13.65 -7.73
C GLN A 577 18.99 -12.59 -6.81
N ALA A 578 18.88 -11.31 -7.16
CA ALA A 578 19.33 -10.21 -6.31
C ALA A 578 18.60 -10.21 -4.95
N TYR A 579 17.29 -10.49 -4.97
CA TYR A 579 16.50 -10.65 -3.74
C TYR A 579 16.99 -11.83 -2.89
N VAL A 580 17.26 -13.00 -3.49
CA VAL A 580 17.79 -14.17 -2.76
C VAL A 580 19.18 -13.86 -2.19
N ASP A 581 20.06 -13.23 -2.96
CA ASP A 581 21.40 -12.84 -2.51
C ASP A 581 21.35 -11.87 -1.33
N GLU A 582 20.39 -10.93 -1.33
CA GLU A 582 20.14 -10.02 -0.22
C GLU A 582 19.57 -10.79 0.98
N TYR A 583 18.55 -11.62 0.76
CA TYR A 583 17.91 -12.45 1.79
C TYR A 583 18.95 -13.31 2.52
N SER A 584 19.77 -14.07 1.79
CA SER A 584 20.79 -14.96 2.33
C SER A 584 21.94 -14.23 3.03
N ARG A 585 22.15 -12.93 2.80
CA ARG A 585 23.13 -12.14 3.57
C ARG A 585 22.67 -11.93 5.01
N PHE A 586 21.35 -11.76 5.21
CA PHE A 586 20.72 -11.55 6.51
C PHE A 586 20.39 -12.88 7.22
N TRP A 587 19.93 -13.88 6.47
CA TRP A 587 19.51 -15.19 7.00
C TRP A 587 20.58 -16.26 6.74
N ARG A 588 21.52 -16.43 7.68
CA ARG A 588 22.68 -17.32 7.49
C ARG A 588 22.58 -18.68 8.18
N THR A 589 21.69 -18.85 9.15
CA THR A 589 21.69 -20.04 10.02
C THR A 589 20.42 -20.87 9.91
N THR A 590 19.23 -20.28 10.07
CA THR A 590 17.98 -21.05 10.05
C THR A 590 16.77 -20.17 9.70
N PHE A 591 15.71 -20.77 9.13
CA PHE A 591 14.38 -20.16 9.04
C PHE A 591 13.59 -20.40 10.33
N ASP A 592 12.81 -19.39 10.74
CA ASP A 592 12.19 -19.36 12.05
C ASP A 592 10.65 -19.34 11.92
N PRO A 593 9.93 -20.35 12.42
CA PRO A 593 8.48 -20.30 12.48
C PRO A 593 8.05 -19.20 13.47
N ILE A 594 6.92 -18.57 13.16
CA ILE A 594 6.37 -17.47 13.97
C ILE A 594 5.11 -17.96 14.65
N GLY A 595 5.07 -17.91 15.99
CA GLY A 595 3.87 -18.10 16.78
C GLY A 595 3.43 -16.80 17.45
N VAL A 596 2.14 -16.46 17.38
CA VAL A 596 1.56 -15.32 18.09
C VAL A 596 0.33 -15.80 18.85
N ARG A 597 0.30 -15.54 20.17
CA ARG A 597 -0.86 -15.76 21.02
C ARG A 597 -1.52 -14.43 21.32
N ILE A 598 -2.82 -14.34 21.10
CA ILE A 598 -3.65 -13.18 21.47
C ILE A 598 -4.69 -13.67 22.46
N GLU A 599 -4.62 -13.21 23.71
CA GLU A 599 -5.64 -13.48 24.72
C GLU A 599 -6.58 -12.27 24.82
N VAL A 600 -7.88 -12.56 24.81
CA VAL A 600 -8.93 -11.54 24.84
C VAL A 600 -9.78 -11.73 26.09
N ALA A 601 -9.60 -10.80 27.04
CA ALA A 601 -10.38 -10.66 28.27
C ALA A 601 -10.76 -9.17 28.46
N ASP A 602 -10.80 -8.66 29.69
CA ASP A 602 -10.94 -7.22 29.97
C ASP A 602 -9.75 -6.40 29.43
N THR A 603 -8.61 -7.06 29.22
CA THR A 603 -7.43 -6.52 28.53
C THR A 603 -7.05 -7.46 27.39
N VAL A 604 -6.41 -6.93 26.34
CA VAL A 604 -5.86 -7.72 25.24
C VAL A 604 -4.38 -7.97 25.53
N ARG A 605 -3.96 -9.24 25.54
CA ARG A 605 -2.56 -9.64 25.70
C ARG A 605 -2.05 -10.26 24.40
N VAL A 606 -0.89 -9.81 23.93
CA VAL A 606 -0.23 -10.36 22.73
C VAL A 606 1.16 -10.87 23.13
N GLU A 607 1.46 -12.11 22.78
CA GLU A 607 2.76 -12.76 23.01
C GLU A 607 3.25 -13.37 21.71
N THR A 608 4.47 -13.02 21.30
CA THR A 608 5.07 -13.46 20.04
C THR A 608 6.31 -14.31 20.33
N LEU A 609 6.41 -15.48 19.70
CA LEU A 609 7.54 -16.39 19.77
C LEU A 609 8.15 -16.56 18.38
N ILE A 610 9.45 -16.28 18.28
CA ILE A 610 10.28 -16.40 17.07
C ILE A 610 11.62 -17.01 17.52
N LEU A 611 12.07 -18.09 16.87
CA LEU A 611 13.23 -18.89 17.30
C LEU A 611 14.34 -18.94 16.24
N PRO A 612 15.60 -18.53 16.45
CA PRO A 612 16.17 -17.44 17.24
C PRO A 612 16.36 -16.15 16.43
N LEU A 613 16.24 -15.02 17.11
CA LEU A 613 16.42 -13.67 16.58
C LEU A 613 17.62 -13.51 15.64
N ILE A 614 17.34 -12.99 14.45
CA ILE A 614 18.26 -12.43 13.47
C ILE A 614 19.50 -11.83 14.17
N ASN A 615 20.70 -12.19 13.71
CA ASN A 615 21.93 -11.48 14.08
C ASN A 615 21.91 -10.09 13.42
N ASN A 616 21.10 -9.18 13.94
CA ASN A 616 21.18 -7.76 13.66
C ASN A 616 21.63 -7.02 14.94
N SER A 617 22.35 -5.91 14.75
CA SER A 617 22.90 -5.13 15.86
C SER A 617 21.84 -4.56 16.81
N ILE A 618 20.56 -4.54 16.40
CA ILE A 618 19.43 -4.01 17.18
C ILE A 618 18.91 -5.09 18.14
N TYR A 619 18.75 -6.33 17.68
CA TYR A 619 18.35 -7.48 18.49
C TYR A 619 19.48 -7.96 19.40
N ASP A 620 20.74 -7.85 18.98
CA ASP A 620 21.88 -8.06 19.88
C ASP A 620 21.89 -7.05 21.04
N ALA A 621 21.55 -5.78 20.76
CA ALA A 621 21.42 -4.75 21.78
C ALA A 621 20.23 -5.03 22.72
N VAL A 622 19.08 -5.46 22.19
CA VAL A 622 17.92 -5.85 22.99
C VAL A 622 18.20 -7.11 23.82
N ARG A 623 18.87 -8.12 23.25
CA ARG A 623 19.29 -9.36 23.91
C ARG A 623 20.32 -9.10 25.01
N ALA A 624 21.23 -8.15 24.82
CA ALA A 624 22.16 -7.70 25.85
C ALA A 624 21.46 -6.94 27.01
N MET A 625 20.23 -6.47 26.81
CA MET A 625 19.47 -5.70 27.80
C MET A 625 18.40 -6.54 28.53
N ILE A 626 18.07 -7.75 28.05
CA ILE A 626 17.00 -8.61 28.58
C ILE A 626 17.62 -9.86 29.21
N ASP A 627 17.02 -10.33 30.30
CA ASP A 627 17.48 -11.50 31.04
C ASP A 627 17.34 -12.79 30.22
N GLU A 628 18.32 -13.69 30.29
CA GLU A 628 18.36 -14.92 29.48
C GLU A 628 17.33 -15.97 29.95
N GLU A 629 16.79 -15.84 31.16
CA GLU A 629 15.78 -16.74 31.70
C GLU A 629 14.35 -16.39 31.25
N ALA A 630 13.82 -17.18 30.30
CA ALA A 630 12.42 -17.16 29.92
C ALA A 630 11.51 -17.47 31.13
N GLY A 631 10.67 -16.52 31.53
CA GLY A 631 9.68 -16.71 32.58
C GLY A 631 8.49 -15.76 32.41
N PRO A 632 7.35 -16.04 33.07
CA PRO A 632 6.14 -15.24 32.91
C PRO A 632 6.37 -13.79 33.36
N LEU A 633 6.09 -12.84 32.47
CA LEU A 633 6.05 -11.41 32.79
C LEU A 633 4.76 -11.09 33.54
N ALA A 634 4.87 -10.88 34.85
CA ALA A 634 3.76 -10.34 35.65
C ALA A 634 3.71 -8.82 35.47
N LEU A 635 2.63 -8.30 34.88
CA LEU A 635 2.39 -6.86 34.83
C LEU A 635 1.86 -6.41 36.21
N PRO A 636 2.43 -5.34 36.81
CA PRO A 636 1.93 -4.83 38.08
C PRO A 636 0.50 -4.31 37.93
N ALA A 637 -0.38 -4.68 38.86
CA ALA A 637 -1.73 -4.15 38.93
C ALA A 637 -1.67 -2.67 39.34
N MET A 638 -1.78 -1.77 38.36
CA MET A 638 -1.79 -0.33 38.58
C MET A 638 -3.22 0.20 38.60
N THR A 639 -3.51 1.12 39.53
CA THR A 639 -4.80 1.81 39.63
C THR A 639 -4.57 3.33 39.54
N PRO A 640 -5.19 4.05 38.59
CA PRO A 640 -6.09 3.53 37.55
C PRO A 640 -5.35 2.66 36.51
N ALA A 641 -6.09 1.73 35.90
CA ALA A 641 -5.53 0.82 34.89
C ALA A 641 -4.94 1.64 33.72
N PRO A 642 -3.65 1.46 33.38
CA PRO A 642 -3.05 2.17 32.26
C PRO A 642 -3.72 1.70 30.96
N VAL A 643 -3.92 2.64 30.02
CA VAL A 643 -4.50 2.38 28.69
C VAL A 643 -3.63 1.40 27.89
N THR A 644 -2.33 1.36 28.16
CA THR A 644 -1.37 0.38 27.60
C THR A 644 -0.23 0.19 28.60
N SER A 645 0.24 -1.04 28.79
CA SER A 645 1.41 -1.34 29.62
C SER A 645 2.37 -2.26 28.88
N LEU A 646 3.67 -2.04 29.09
CA LEU A 646 4.75 -2.80 28.49
C LEU A 646 5.65 -3.29 29.64
N GLY A 647 5.84 -4.60 29.75
CA GLY A 647 6.63 -5.23 30.81
C GLY A 647 7.90 -5.85 30.26
N PHE A 648 9.03 -5.65 30.94
CA PHE A 648 10.32 -6.25 30.61
C PHE A 648 10.91 -6.96 31.82
N ARG A 649 11.63 -8.06 31.60
CA ARG A 649 12.51 -8.67 32.61
C ARG A 649 13.94 -8.27 32.25
N LEU A 650 14.53 -7.42 33.09
CA LEU A 650 15.87 -6.87 32.88
C LEU A 650 16.85 -7.53 33.86
N PRO A 651 18.09 -7.83 33.46
CA PRO A 651 19.13 -8.25 34.39
C PRO A 651 19.35 -7.20 35.48
N GLU A 652 19.62 -7.63 36.70
CA GLU A 652 19.85 -6.77 37.88
C GLU A 652 20.88 -5.66 37.58
N ALA A 653 21.94 -5.99 36.82
CA ALA A 653 22.98 -5.03 36.41
C ALA A 653 22.45 -3.92 35.49
N VAL A 654 21.56 -4.25 34.55
CA VAL A 654 20.93 -3.29 33.63
C VAL A 654 19.92 -2.42 34.38
N LEU A 655 19.17 -3.02 35.32
CA LEU A 655 18.26 -2.27 36.21
C LEU A 655 19.03 -1.26 37.07
N GLN A 656 20.20 -1.65 37.60
CA GLN A 656 21.07 -0.77 38.40
C GLN A 656 21.68 0.38 37.59
N ASP A 657 22.04 0.15 36.33
CA ASP A 657 22.54 1.20 35.45
C ASP A 657 21.44 2.13 34.94
N LEU A 658 20.26 1.60 34.61
CA LEU A 658 19.08 2.40 34.26
C LEU A 658 18.65 3.27 35.44
N THR A 659 18.59 2.72 36.65
CA THR A 659 18.26 3.49 37.86
C THR A 659 19.35 4.52 38.18
N ARG A 660 20.65 4.22 38.05
CA ARG A 660 21.70 5.24 38.19
C ARG A 660 21.56 6.38 37.19
N ASN A 661 21.29 6.07 35.93
CA ASN A 661 21.27 7.08 34.86
C ASN A 661 19.96 7.89 34.83
N LEU A 662 18.79 7.25 35.00
CA LEU A 662 17.48 7.91 35.03
C LEU A 662 17.30 8.80 36.27
N PHE A 663 17.88 8.43 37.42
CA PHE A 663 17.74 9.21 38.66
C PHE A 663 18.88 10.21 38.92
N SER A 664 19.81 10.39 37.97
CA SER A 664 20.92 11.35 38.08
C SER A 664 20.60 12.76 37.56
N TYR A 665 19.43 12.99 36.94
CA TYR A 665 19.06 14.30 36.40
C TYR A 665 17.63 14.69 36.82
N ARG A 666 17.52 15.52 37.86
CA ARG A 666 16.31 16.20 38.38
C ARG A 666 15.25 15.34 39.08
N HIS A 667 15.48 15.08 40.36
CA HIS A 667 14.63 15.54 41.48
C HIS A 667 14.95 14.68 42.71
N ARG A 668 15.97 15.11 43.47
CA ARG A 668 16.35 14.47 44.74
C ARG A 668 15.49 14.90 45.94
N GLU A 669 14.43 15.70 45.75
CA GLU A 669 13.73 16.34 46.86
C GLU A 669 12.21 16.05 46.98
N GLN A 670 11.58 15.19 46.16
CA GLN A 670 10.11 15.05 46.21
C GLN A 670 9.52 13.64 46.11
N ILE A 671 10.21 12.58 46.53
CA ILE A 671 9.55 11.27 46.67
C ILE A 671 9.98 10.60 47.99
N PRO A 672 9.08 10.45 48.98
CA PRO A 672 9.32 9.57 50.12
C PRO A 672 9.26 8.12 49.66
N ASP A 673 10.39 7.44 49.77
CA ASP A 673 10.54 6.01 50.04
C ASP A 673 9.85 5.00 49.11
N LEU A 674 10.31 4.93 47.85
CA LEU A 674 10.00 3.84 46.91
C LEU A 674 10.76 2.52 47.20
N SER A 675 11.58 2.47 48.25
CA SER A 675 12.31 1.25 48.63
C SER A 675 11.38 0.09 49.03
N LYS A 676 10.10 0.37 49.33
CA LYS A 676 9.08 -0.64 49.68
C LYS A 676 8.31 -1.22 48.50
N ALA A 677 8.50 -0.74 47.27
CA ALA A 677 7.76 -1.22 46.09
C ALA A 677 8.55 -2.21 45.22
N LEU A 678 9.81 -2.51 45.58
CA LEU A 678 10.75 -3.33 44.80
C LEU A 678 11.29 -4.56 45.55
N THR A 679 10.60 -5.01 46.60
CA THR A 679 10.71 -6.37 47.17
C THR A 679 9.32 -6.98 47.21
#